data_AF-A0A094MRT2-F1
#
_entry.id   AF-A0A094MRT2-F1
#
_cell.length_a   1.000
_cell.length_b   1.000
_cell.length_c   1.000
_cell.angle_alpha   90.00
_cell.angle_beta   90.00
_cell.angle_gamma   90.00
#
_symmetry.space_group_name_H-M   'P 1'
#
loop_
_entity.id
_entity.type
_entity.pdbx_description
1 polymer ?
#
loop_
_entity_poly.entity_id
_entity_poly.type
_entity_poly.pdbx_seq_one_letter_code
_entity_poly.pdbx_strand_id
1 'polypeptide(L)'
;LASLIFQLRAQNQVLKKGVVDEQANSASLKEQLKMKDQSLRKLQQEMDSLTFRNQQLAKRVELLQDELALTEARGKKNKRSAESSSQLSQEQKSVFNEDLQKKIEENERLHNLFFEADEQHKRLEAELRTRLDVLETDAAQHQAVVDSLTRKYTDTIEKLQNDKAKLEIKSQTLEREAKDCRLRTEECQQQLKNLQAALGSRLEESLCIINEKVPFNDTRSNRYNALNVPLHNRRYQLKLRDLAGQALAFVQELVTALLNFHTYTEQKVQIFPIDSATDTISPLNQKFSQYLHENAAYVRPLEEGMLHLFESITEETVTVLETAVKLKAFSEHLASYLCFLRKILPYQLKSLEEECESSLCTAALRARNMELHRDMKRLTAVFEKLHTYVSLLALPSTKPEGLLRTNYNLVFTNIATSLHGFHDTLKDISKHYSQKATLEQDIPTATQKLVTTNDCILSSVVALTNGVGKIASFFSNNLDHFTASLSYGPKGGTEFINPLSAECMLQYKKKAVAYMKSLKKPCANSVPYEEALANRRVLLSSTESREGLAQQVQQSLEKIAKLEQEKEHWMLEAQLAKIKLEKENQKLKNSVSGHLTETIQDRSVLPNVAEQKKETTEKSPREPIKSTIFSLLNINICLLNFLLCQAPDVESREELIKNHYMARIAELTSHLQLADSKSVHFHAE
;
A
#
# COMPACT_ATOMS: atom_id res chain seq x y z
N LEU A 1 -18.81 8.26 -32.10
CA LEU A 1 -17.34 8.17 -32.00
C LEU A 1 -16.62 9.12 -32.97
N ALA A 2 -16.62 8.90 -34.28
CA ALA A 2 -15.86 9.75 -35.22
C ALA A 2 -16.15 11.27 -35.12
N SER A 3 -17.43 11.68 -35.06
CA SER A 3 -17.82 13.08 -34.87
C SER A 3 -17.31 13.69 -33.55
N LEU A 4 -17.37 12.92 -32.46
CA LEU A 4 -16.84 13.33 -31.15
C LEU A 4 -15.32 13.53 -31.18
N ILE A 5 -14.59 12.65 -31.87
CA ILE A 5 -13.13 12.77 -32.07
C ILE A 5 -12.80 14.01 -32.91
N PHE A 6 -13.61 14.33 -33.92
CA PHE A 6 -13.45 15.54 -34.72
C PHE A 6 -13.69 16.81 -33.91
N GLN A 7 -14.77 16.86 -33.11
CA GLN A 7 -15.07 17.97 -32.21
C GLN A 7 -13.95 18.18 -31.15
N LEU A 8 -13.48 17.10 -30.52
CA LEU A 8 -12.38 17.16 -29.55
C LEU A 8 -11.06 17.63 -30.18
N ARG A 9 -10.77 17.26 -31.44
CA ARG A 9 -9.60 17.77 -32.18
C ARG A 9 -9.73 19.26 -32.51
N ALA A 10 -10.90 19.71 -32.95
CA ALA A 10 -11.16 21.12 -33.22
C ALA A 10 -11.03 21.98 -31.94
N GLN A 11 -11.62 21.53 -30.82
CA GLN A 11 -11.48 22.21 -29.52
C GLN A 11 -10.02 22.24 -29.04
N ASN A 12 -9.27 21.15 -29.21
CA ASN A 12 -7.83 21.13 -28.89
C ASN A 12 -7.01 22.11 -29.75
N GLN A 13 -7.34 22.29 -31.03
CA GLN A 13 -6.66 23.28 -31.87
C GLN A 13 -6.94 24.72 -31.41
N VAL A 14 -8.20 25.03 -31.06
CA VAL A 14 -8.58 26.35 -30.53
C VAL A 14 -7.89 26.63 -29.19
N LEU A 15 -7.91 25.66 -28.26
CA LEU A 15 -7.22 25.79 -26.97
C LEU A 15 -5.71 25.95 -27.13
N LYS A 16 -5.08 25.14 -28.00
CA LYS A 16 -3.65 25.24 -28.28
C LYS A 16 -3.28 26.61 -28.88
N LYS A 17 -4.12 27.15 -29.76
CA LYS A 17 -3.93 28.50 -30.30
C LYS A 17 -4.05 29.56 -29.20
N GLY A 18 -5.10 29.50 -28.38
CA GLY A 18 -5.29 30.43 -27.25
C GLY A 18 -4.12 30.41 -26.26
N VAL A 19 -3.54 29.25 -25.96
CA VAL A 19 -2.34 29.14 -25.11
C VAL A 19 -1.11 29.78 -25.75
N VAL A 20 -0.91 29.64 -27.07
CA VAL A 20 0.21 30.28 -27.78
C VAL A 20 0.04 31.79 -27.86
N ASP A 21 -1.18 32.26 -28.15
CA ASP A 21 -1.51 33.70 -28.20
C ASP A 21 -1.32 34.34 -26.81
N GLU A 22 -1.74 33.67 -25.74
CA GLU A 22 -1.56 34.14 -24.36
C GLU A 22 -0.08 34.12 -23.91
N GLN A 23 0.71 33.12 -24.32
CA GLN A 23 2.15 33.08 -24.08
C GLN A 23 2.87 34.23 -24.82
N ALA A 24 2.45 34.56 -26.04
CA ALA A 24 2.99 35.70 -26.80
C ALA A 24 2.61 37.05 -26.15
N ASN A 25 1.37 37.21 -25.68
CA ASN A 25 0.92 38.38 -24.93
C ASN A 25 1.70 38.54 -23.62
N SER A 26 1.89 37.44 -22.86
CA SER A 26 2.67 37.44 -21.62
C SER A 26 4.13 37.83 -21.85
N ALA A 27 4.76 37.34 -22.93
CA ALA A 27 6.10 37.74 -23.32
C ALA A 27 6.18 39.24 -23.69
N SER A 28 5.22 39.76 -24.46
CA SER A 28 5.12 41.18 -24.83
C SER A 28 4.96 42.08 -23.60
N LEU A 29 4.07 41.73 -22.67
CA LEU A 29 3.86 42.45 -21.41
C LEU A 29 5.12 42.45 -20.53
N LYS A 30 5.84 41.33 -20.47
CA LYS A 30 7.11 41.21 -19.74
C LYS A 30 8.21 42.09 -20.34
N GLU A 31 8.25 42.23 -21.67
CA GLU A 31 9.18 43.13 -22.36
C GLU A 31 8.83 44.60 -22.12
N GLN A 32 7.54 44.97 -22.20
CA GLN A 32 7.06 46.31 -21.87
C GLN A 32 7.35 46.69 -20.41
N LEU A 33 7.18 45.76 -19.47
CA LEU A 33 7.48 45.97 -18.05
C LEU A 33 8.97 46.24 -17.82
N LYS A 34 9.88 45.46 -18.45
CA LYS A 34 11.33 45.76 -18.42
C LYS A 34 11.65 47.16 -18.96
N MET A 35 11.01 47.57 -20.06
CA MET A 35 11.22 48.89 -20.65
C MET A 35 10.72 50.01 -19.71
N LYS A 36 9.61 49.80 -19.01
CA LYS A 36 9.11 50.72 -17.98
C LYS A 36 10.05 50.78 -16.76
N ASP A 37 10.57 49.66 -16.29
CA ASP A 37 11.55 49.60 -15.18
C ASP A 37 12.88 50.28 -15.52
N GLN A 38 13.32 50.20 -16.78
CA GLN A 38 14.50 50.94 -17.25
C GLN A 38 14.22 52.45 -17.33
N SER A 39 13.03 52.84 -17.82
CA SER A 39 12.61 54.25 -17.86
C SER A 39 12.48 54.86 -16.46
N LEU A 40 11.88 54.12 -15.51
CA LEU A 40 11.79 54.52 -14.10
C LEU A 40 13.16 54.71 -13.47
N ARG A 41 14.11 53.80 -13.72
CA ARG A 41 15.49 53.94 -13.22
C ARG A 41 16.21 55.18 -13.79
N LYS A 42 15.98 55.54 -15.06
CA LYS A 42 16.50 56.78 -15.64
C LYS A 42 15.87 58.02 -14.99
N LEU A 43 14.55 58.05 -14.86
CA LEU A 43 13.83 59.16 -14.21
C LEU A 43 14.23 59.33 -12.73
N GLN A 44 14.50 58.22 -12.03
CA GLN A 44 15.02 58.27 -10.66
C GLN A 44 16.43 58.91 -10.62
N GLN A 45 17.34 58.50 -11.52
CA GLN A 45 18.67 59.11 -11.63
C GLN A 45 18.60 60.61 -12.00
N GLU A 46 17.66 61.01 -12.84
CA GLU A 46 17.39 62.42 -13.15
C GLU A 46 16.86 63.18 -11.93
N MET A 47 15.94 62.59 -11.16
CA MET A 47 15.45 63.15 -9.89
C MET A 47 16.56 63.27 -8.85
N ASP A 48 17.42 62.26 -8.69
CA ASP A 48 18.55 62.30 -7.75
C ASP A 48 19.57 63.38 -8.17
N SER A 49 19.83 63.53 -9.48
CA SER A 49 20.69 64.58 -10.04
C SER A 49 20.11 65.99 -9.87
N LEU A 50 18.81 66.16 -10.10
CA LEU A 50 18.10 67.43 -9.86
C LEU A 50 18.04 67.77 -8.37
N THR A 51 17.84 66.76 -7.50
CA THR A 51 17.86 66.94 -6.04
C THR A 51 19.23 67.38 -5.57
N PHE A 52 20.31 66.77 -6.08
CA PHE A 52 21.68 67.18 -5.78
C PHE A 52 21.98 68.62 -6.25
N ARG A 53 21.58 68.98 -7.48
CA ARG A 53 21.71 70.37 -7.98
C ARG A 53 20.89 71.36 -7.15
N ASN A 54 19.67 71.01 -6.75
CA ASN A 54 18.82 71.84 -5.91
C ASN A 54 19.41 72.01 -4.50
N GLN A 55 20.01 70.96 -3.92
CA GLN A 55 20.74 71.06 -2.65
C GLN A 55 22.01 71.94 -2.78
N GLN A 56 22.72 71.88 -3.90
CA GLN A 56 23.87 72.73 -4.17
C GLN A 56 23.46 74.19 -4.37
N LEU A 57 22.36 74.44 -5.09
CA LEU A 57 21.74 75.76 -5.24
C LEU A 57 21.24 76.29 -3.88
N ALA A 58 20.57 75.47 -3.08
CA ALA A 58 20.11 75.84 -1.74
C ALA A 58 21.28 76.29 -0.86
N LYS A 59 22.37 75.50 -0.79
CA LYS A 59 23.58 75.89 -0.04
C LYS A 59 24.25 77.15 -0.60
N ARG A 60 24.20 77.38 -1.91
CA ARG A 60 24.71 78.62 -2.52
C ARG A 60 23.81 79.82 -2.21
N VAL A 61 22.50 79.63 -2.16
CA VAL A 61 21.54 80.67 -1.74
C VAL A 61 21.69 80.97 -0.25
N GLU A 62 21.88 79.96 0.59
CA GLU A 62 22.18 80.08 2.03
C GLU A 62 23.46 80.91 2.24
N LEU A 63 24.57 80.57 1.57
CA LEU A 63 25.80 81.37 1.60
C LEU A 63 25.63 82.80 1.05
N LEU A 64 24.85 82.99 -0.02
CA LEU A 64 24.55 84.33 -0.55
C LEU A 64 23.61 85.14 0.36
N GLN A 65 22.76 84.47 1.15
CA GLN A 65 21.93 85.08 2.17
C GLN A 65 22.76 85.48 3.40
N ASP A 66 23.74 84.65 3.80
CA ASP A 66 24.73 85.00 4.82
C ASP A 66 25.60 86.19 4.36
N GLU A 67 26.08 86.20 3.11
CA GLU A 67 26.84 87.32 2.51
C GLU A 67 25.98 88.60 2.39
N LEU A 68 24.69 88.49 2.05
CA LEU A 68 23.75 89.63 2.04
C LEU A 68 23.48 90.15 3.46
N ALA A 69 23.26 89.27 4.43
CA ALA A 69 23.11 89.66 5.84
C ALA A 69 24.37 90.35 6.40
N LEU A 70 25.55 89.98 5.91
CA LEU A 70 26.83 90.63 6.23
C LEU A 70 27.05 91.97 5.49
N THR A 71 26.44 92.19 4.32
CA THR A 71 26.65 93.40 3.48
C THR A 71 25.56 94.45 3.58
N GLU A 72 24.30 94.09 3.86
CA GLU A 72 23.21 95.05 4.12
C GLU A 72 23.41 95.86 5.41
N ALA A 73 24.43 95.53 6.20
CA ALA A 73 24.91 96.33 7.32
C ALA A 73 25.55 97.71 6.93
N ARG A 74 25.70 98.09 5.64
CA ARG A 74 26.33 99.38 5.22
C ARG A 74 25.79 100.10 3.93
N GLY A 75 24.77 100.97 4.07
CA GLY A 75 24.82 102.42 3.67
C GLY A 75 24.53 103.01 2.23
N LYS A 76 23.31 103.56 2.02
CA LYS A 76 22.85 104.91 1.49
C LYS A 76 23.46 105.74 0.27
N LYS A 77 22.53 106.23 -0.62
CA LYS A 77 22.25 107.64 -1.17
C LYS A 77 22.75 108.26 -2.53
N ASN A 78 21.86 109.06 -3.20
CA ASN A 78 22.01 110.29 -4.09
C ASN A 78 22.35 110.19 -5.64
N LYS A 79 22.22 111.21 -6.56
CA LYS A 79 21.24 112.36 -6.84
C LYS A 79 21.56 113.30 -8.09
N ARG A 80 20.72 113.32 -9.17
CA ARG A 80 20.32 114.42 -10.18
C ARG A 80 21.28 115.30 -11.09
N SER A 81 20.72 115.75 -12.26
CA SER A 81 20.66 117.15 -12.90
C SER A 81 21.65 117.74 -13.97
N ALA A 82 21.13 118.19 -15.15
CA ALA A 82 21.20 119.49 -15.92
C ALA A 82 22.51 120.37 -16.13
N GLU A 83 22.63 121.54 -16.86
CA GLU A 83 21.73 122.46 -17.65
C GLU A 83 22.47 123.56 -18.57
N SER A 84 22.02 123.86 -19.82
CA SER A 84 22.08 125.14 -20.67
C SER A 84 23.31 126.10 -20.93
N SER A 85 23.29 126.88 -22.06
CA SER A 85 23.67 128.35 -22.25
C SER A 85 25.04 128.89 -22.84
N SER A 86 25.07 130.20 -23.22
CA SER A 86 26.18 131.22 -23.45
C SER A 86 26.99 131.31 -24.81
N GLN A 87 27.77 132.37 -25.18
CA GLN A 87 27.52 133.86 -25.37
C GLN A 87 28.75 134.69 -25.97
N LEU A 88 28.59 136.01 -26.35
CA LEU A 88 29.63 137.13 -26.49
C LEU A 88 30.60 137.19 -27.73
N SER A 89 31.39 138.25 -28.11
CA SER A 89 31.35 139.76 -28.01
C SER A 89 32.46 140.50 -28.88
N GLN A 90 32.53 141.86 -28.79
CA GLN A 90 33.51 142.94 -29.18
C GLN A 90 35.03 142.64 -29.33
N GLU A 91 35.96 143.51 -29.81
CA GLU A 91 36.07 144.89 -30.35
C GLU A 91 37.40 144.99 -31.19
N GLN A 92 37.68 145.91 -32.13
CA GLN A 92 38.10 147.31 -31.90
C GLN A 92 38.11 148.16 -33.19
N LYS A 93 37.16 149.08 -33.31
CA LYS A 93 37.38 150.55 -33.37
C LYS A 93 38.50 151.15 -34.25
N SER A 94 38.68 150.67 -35.48
CA SER A 94 38.65 151.55 -36.69
C SER A 94 38.48 150.79 -38.00
N VAL A 95 38.58 149.46 -37.95
CA VAL A 95 37.74 148.60 -38.81
C VAL A 95 36.27 148.98 -38.62
N PHE A 96 35.88 149.54 -37.45
CA PHE A 96 34.52 149.91 -36.99
C PHE A 96 33.47 150.38 -38.01
N ASN A 97 33.79 151.01 -39.13
CA ASN A 97 32.79 151.27 -40.18
C ASN A 97 32.60 150.07 -41.12
N GLU A 98 33.69 149.41 -41.55
CA GLU A 98 33.59 148.04 -42.09
C GLU A 98 33.00 147.06 -41.07
N ASP A 99 33.32 147.20 -39.79
CA ASP A 99 32.91 146.28 -38.72
C ASP A 99 31.45 146.50 -38.30
N LEU A 100 30.95 147.74 -38.32
CA LEU A 100 29.53 148.02 -38.09
C LEU A 100 28.70 147.57 -39.30
N GLN A 101 29.20 147.77 -40.53
CA GLN A 101 28.58 147.23 -41.75
C GLN A 101 28.57 145.69 -41.72
N LYS A 102 29.73 145.06 -41.46
CA LYS A 102 29.86 143.61 -41.30
C LYS A 102 28.98 143.08 -40.15
N LYS A 103 28.82 143.81 -39.03
CA LYS A 103 27.92 143.40 -37.94
C LYS A 103 26.43 143.59 -38.23
N ILE A 104 26.06 144.45 -39.16
CA ILE A 104 24.68 144.52 -39.67
C ILE A 104 24.44 143.30 -40.57
N GLU A 105 25.33 143.04 -41.53
CA GLU A 105 25.26 141.88 -42.44
C GLU A 105 25.39 140.54 -41.69
N GLU A 106 26.20 140.47 -40.64
CA GLU A 106 26.38 139.29 -39.79
C GLU A 106 25.19 139.08 -38.84
N ASN A 107 24.58 140.14 -38.30
CA ASN A 107 23.32 139.97 -37.56
C ASN A 107 22.19 139.52 -38.48
N GLU A 108 22.06 140.06 -39.70
CA GLU A 108 21.08 139.57 -40.68
C GLU A 108 21.33 138.09 -41.00
N ARG A 109 22.59 137.70 -41.22
CA ARG A 109 22.97 136.31 -41.47
C ARG A 109 22.73 135.39 -40.27
N LEU A 110 22.99 135.85 -39.04
CA LEU A 110 22.69 135.12 -37.81
C LEU A 110 21.19 135.00 -37.56
N HIS A 111 20.41 136.03 -37.87
CA HIS A 111 18.95 135.98 -37.76
C HIS A 111 18.35 135.00 -38.75
N ASN A 112 18.88 134.94 -39.97
CA ASN A 112 18.52 133.94 -40.98
C ASN A 112 18.92 132.52 -40.54
N LEU A 113 20.17 132.31 -40.07
CA LEU A 113 20.63 131.01 -39.56
C LEU A 113 19.84 130.54 -38.32
N PHE A 114 19.50 131.45 -37.41
CA PHE A 114 18.71 131.13 -36.23
C PHE A 114 17.26 130.79 -36.60
N PHE A 115 16.66 131.55 -37.53
CA PHE A 115 15.32 131.24 -38.06
C PHE A 115 15.30 129.89 -38.78
N GLU A 116 16.32 129.59 -39.58
CA GLU A 116 16.46 128.32 -40.30
C GLU A 116 16.70 127.13 -39.34
N ALA A 117 17.46 127.34 -38.26
CA ALA A 117 17.67 126.35 -37.21
C ALA A 117 16.41 126.12 -36.35
N ASP A 118 15.66 127.18 -36.01
CA ASP A 118 14.38 127.10 -35.28
C ASP A 118 13.30 126.42 -36.13
N GLU A 119 13.24 126.69 -37.44
CA GLU A 119 12.42 125.95 -38.40
C GLU A 119 12.81 124.47 -38.47
N GLN A 120 14.09 124.14 -38.52
CA GLN A 120 14.56 122.74 -38.48
C GLN A 120 14.19 122.06 -37.15
N HIS A 121 14.33 122.75 -36.01
CA HIS A 121 13.94 122.24 -34.70
C HIS A 121 12.42 122.00 -34.62
N LYS A 122 11.59 122.93 -35.10
CA LYS A 122 10.13 122.76 -35.16
C LYS A 122 9.72 121.59 -36.05
N ARG A 123 10.39 121.40 -37.20
CA ARG A 123 10.16 120.25 -38.09
C ARG A 123 10.54 118.94 -37.41
N LEU A 124 11.71 118.87 -36.76
CA LEU A 124 12.15 117.69 -36.02
C LEU A 124 11.24 117.38 -34.84
N GLU A 125 10.78 118.40 -34.10
CA GLU A 125 9.85 118.23 -32.99
C GLU A 125 8.46 117.76 -33.48
N ALA A 126 7.97 118.29 -34.60
CA ALA A 126 6.74 117.81 -35.24
C ALA A 126 6.87 116.35 -35.74
N GLU A 127 8.01 115.99 -36.35
CA GLU A 127 8.31 114.62 -36.78
C GLU A 127 8.37 113.67 -35.56
N LEU A 128 9.08 114.05 -34.50
CA LEU A 128 9.17 113.26 -33.28
C LEU A 128 7.81 113.12 -32.58
N ARG A 129 7.00 114.18 -32.52
CA ARG A 129 5.63 114.12 -31.97
C ARG A 129 4.72 113.20 -32.78
N THR A 130 4.72 113.29 -34.11
CA THR A 130 3.94 112.39 -34.96
C THR A 130 4.42 110.94 -34.85
N ARG A 131 5.72 110.71 -34.70
CA ARG A 131 6.28 109.37 -34.44
C ARG A 131 5.91 108.83 -33.04
N LEU A 132 5.82 109.70 -32.04
CA LEU A 132 5.39 109.34 -30.69
C LEU A 132 3.91 108.93 -30.68
N ASP A 133 3.04 109.71 -31.33
CA ASP A 133 1.61 109.43 -31.50
C ASP A 133 1.38 108.09 -32.23
N VAL A 134 2.11 107.83 -33.32
CA VAL A 134 2.08 106.52 -33.99
C VAL A 134 2.51 105.39 -33.05
N LEU A 135 3.61 105.53 -32.31
CA LEU A 135 4.07 104.50 -31.37
C LEU A 135 3.12 104.28 -30.19
N GLU A 136 2.44 105.31 -29.70
CA GLU A 136 1.41 105.20 -28.66
C GLU A 136 0.17 104.48 -29.19
N THR A 137 -0.28 104.78 -30.41
CA THR A 137 -1.41 104.06 -31.03
C THR A 137 -1.07 102.60 -31.35
N ASP A 138 0.13 102.29 -31.82
CA ASP A 138 0.59 100.92 -32.06
C ASP A 138 0.73 100.14 -30.74
N ALA A 139 1.27 100.75 -29.68
CA ALA A 139 1.35 100.14 -28.36
C ALA A 139 -0.03 99.84 -27.77
N ALA A 140 -0.99 100.76 -27.92
CA ALA A 140 -2.38 100.56 -27.50
C ALA A 140 -3.06 99.42 -28.29
N GLN A 141 -2.83 99.33 -29.60
CA GLN A 141 -3.32 98.22 -30.44
C GLN A 141 -2.72 96.88 -30.01
N HIS A 142 -1.40 96.82 -29.79
CA HIS A 142 -0.74 95.60 -29.31
C HIS A 142 -1.25 95.18 -27.93
N GLN A 143 -1.45 96.11 -27.00
CA GLN A 143 -2.03 95.81 -25.69
C GLN A 143 -3.46 95.25 -25.83
N ALA A 144 -4.30 95.84 -26.67
CA ALA A 144 -5.66 95.34 -26.93
C ALA A 144 -5.66 93.92 -27.53
N VAL A 145 -4.70 93.60 -28.43
CA VAL A 145 -4.52 92.25 -28.96
C VAL A 145 -4.09 91.28 -27.85
N VAL A 146 -3.09 91.64 -27.03
CA VAL A 146 -2.61 90.84 -25.89
C VAL A 146 -3.74 90.57 -24.88
N ASP A 147 -4.54 91.58 -24.52
CA ASP A 147 -5.70 91.42 -23.64
C ASP A 147 -6.74 90.49 -24.24
N SER A 148 -7.02 90.62 -25.54
CA SER A 148 -8.00 89.76 -26.25
C SER A 148 -7.56 88.30 -26.32
N LEU A 149 -6.26 88.05 -26.51
CA LEU A 149 -5.67 86.72 -26.51
C LEU A 149 -5.63 86.14 -25.10
N THR A 150 -5.24 86.94 -24.11
CA THR A 150 -5.22 86.54 -22.70
C THR A 150 -6.61 86.09 -22.25
N ARG A 151 -7.67 86.86 -22.54
CA ARG A 151 -9.07 86.46 -22.26
C ARG A 151 -9.46 85.16 -22.98
N LYS A 152 -9.13 84.99 -24.26
CA LYS A 152 -9.39 83.73 -24.99
C LYS A 152 -8.67 82.53 -24.36
N TYR A 153 -7.44 82.71 -23.90
CA TYR A 153 -6.70 81.65 -23.22
C TYR A 153 -7.26 81.35 -21.83
N THR A 154 -7.65 82.34 -21.02
CA THR A 154 -8.30 82.10 -19.72
C THR A 154 -9.62 81.36 -19.88
N ASP A 155 -10.49 81.80 -20.80
CA ASP A 155 -11.77 81.14 -21.10
C ASP A 155 -11.58 79.68 -21.55
N THR A 156 -10.50 79.40 -22.29
CA THR A 156 -10.17 78.05 -22.76
C THR A 156 -9.64 77.19 -21.62
N ILE A 157 -8.79 77.74 -20.75
CA ILE A 157 -8.28 77.06 -19.55
C ILE A 157 -9.43 76.71 -18.61
N GLU A 158 -10.35 77.63 -18.34
CA GLU A 158 -11.53 77.37 -17.49
C GLU A 158 -12.44 76.28 -18.06
N LYS A 159 -12.69 76.29 -19.38
CA LYS A 159 -13.45 75.21 -20.04
C LYS A 159 -12.75 73.85 -19.89
N LEU A 160 -11.44 73.79 -20.15
CA LEU A 160 -10.65 72.57 -20.00
C LEU A 160 -10.58 72.07 -18.54
N GLN A 161 -10.50 72.97 -17.56
CA GLN A 161 -10.56 72.62 -16.13
C GLN A 161 -11.92 72.05 -15.74
N ASN A 162 -13.01 72.68 -16.20
CA ASN A 162 -14.37 72.21 -15.96
C ASN A 162 -14.62 70.83 -16.60
N ASP A 163 -14.16 70.61 -17.84
CA ASP A 163 -14.35 69.34 -18.52
C ASP A 163 -13.44 68.24 -17.94
N LYS A 164 -12.22 68.58 -17.50
CA LYS A 164 -11.37 67.68 -16.71
C LYS A 164 -12.08 67.22 -15.44
N ALA A 165 -12.64 68.14 -14.65
CA ALA A 165 -13.37 67.79 -13.42
C ALA A 165 -14.58 66.88 -13.70
N LYS A 166 -15.36 67.16 -14.75
CA LYS A 166 -16.48 66.28 -15.18
C LYS A 166 -16.01 64.89 -15.60
N LEU A 167 -14.87 64.80 -16.30
CA LEU A 167 -14.30 63.51 -16.73
C LEU A 167 -13.71 62.72 -15.55
N GLU A 168 -13.08 63.38 -14.59
CA GLU A 168 -12.60 62.73 -13.35
C GLU A 168 -13.76 62.15 -12.54
N ILE A 169 -14.87 62.89 -12.36
CA ILE A 169 -16.08 62.39 -11.69
C ILE A 169 -16.66 61.18 -12.44
N LYS A 170 -16.81 61.26 -13.78
CA LYS A 170 -17.30 60.15 -14.61
C LYS A 170 -16.41 58.92 -14.50
N SER A 171 -15.08 59.10 -14.54
CA SER A 171 -14.10 58.04 -14.40
C SER A 171 -14.24 57.32 -13.05
N GLN A 172 -14.32 58.08 -11.95
CA GLN A 172 -14.52 57.51 -10.61
C GLN A 172 -15.85 56.75 -10.49
N THR A 173 -16.94 57.25 -11.08
CA THR A 173 -18.24 56.57 -11.05
C THR A 173 -18.19 55.25 -11.82
N LEU A 174 -17.64 55.24 -13.04
CA LEU A 174 -17.44 54.02 -13.82
C LEU A 174 -16.50 53.02 -13.12
N GLU A 175 -15.49 53.50 -12.38
CA GLU A 175 -14.60 52.64 -11.60
C GLU A 175 -15.32 51.95 -10.43
N ARG A 176 -16.24 52.66 -9.75
CA ARG A 176 -17.11 52.09 -8.70
C ARG A 176 -18.07 51.07 -9.29
N GLU A 177 -18.78 51.42 -10.37
CA GLU A 177 -19.70 50.51 -11.05
C GLU A 177 -18.98 49.25 -11.55
N ALA A 178 -17.75 49.38 -12.08
CA ALA A 178 -16.93 48.23 -12.49
C ALA A 178 -16.48 47.35 -11.30
N LYS A 179 -16.22 47.94 -10.12
CA LYS A 179 -15.95 47.18 -8.88
C LYS A 179 -17.19 46.40 -8.44
N ASP A 180 -18.35 47.04 -8.40
CA ASP A 180 -19.61 46.41 -7.99
C ASP A 180 -20.10 45.34 -8.99
N CYS A 181 -19.81 45.51 -10.28
CA CYS A 181 -20.05 44.46 -11.28
C CYS A 181 -19.12 43.25 -11.09
N ARG A 182 -17.84 43.46 -10.73
CA ARG A 182 -16.92 42.35 -10.43
C ARG A 182 -17.36 41.58 -9.19
N LEU A 183 -17.65 42.26 -8.08
CA LEU A 183 -18.11 41.63 -6.83
C LEU A 183 -19.35 40.75 -7.06
N ARG A 184 -20.38 41.28 -7.73
CA ARG A 184 -21.58 40.50 -8.08
C ARG A 184 -21.28 39.30 -8.99
N THR A 185 -20.30 39.43 -9.89
CA THR A 185 -19.88 38.31 -10.76
C THR A 185 -19.18 37.22 -9.95
N GLU A 186 -18.32 37.58 -9.01
CA GLU A 186 -17.63 36.65 -8.09
C GLU A 186 -18.63 35.94 -7.16
N GLU A 187 -19.60 36.67 -6.60
CA GLU A 187 -20.69 36.11 -5.80
C GLU A 187 -21.54 35.10 -6.60
N CYS A 188 -21.99 35.47 -7.81
CA CYS A 188 -22.72 34.56 -8.69
C CYS A 188 -21.87 33.34 -9.09
N GLN A 189 -20.57 33.50 -9.34
CA GLN A 189 -19.68 32.38 -9.65
C GLN A 189 -19.52 31.43 -8.45
N GLN A 190 -19.44 31.97 -7.23
CA GLN A 190 -19.34 31.15 -6.02
C GLN A 190 -20.66 30.43 -5.71
N GLN A 191 -21.80 31.10 -5.90
CA GLN A 191 -23.13 30.47 -5.81
C GLN A 191 -23.28 29.34 -6.84
N LEU A 192 -22.85 29.55 -8.09
CA LEU A 192 -22.85 28.54 -9.14
C LEU A 192 -22.00 27.32 -8.76
N LYS A 193 -20.78 27.52 -8.25
CA LYS A 193 -19.92 26.43 -7.74
C LYS A 193 -20.59 25.64 -6.63
N ASN A 194 -21.19 26.33 -5.65
CA ASN A 194 -21.88 25.70 -4.53
C ASN A 194 -23.09 24.87 -5.01
N LEU A 195 -23.90 25.41 -5.92
CA LEU A 195 -25.04 24.70 -6.52
C LEU A 195 -24.58 23.50 -7.36
N GLN A 196 -23.52 23.64 -8.15
CA GLN A 196 -22.96 22.55 -8.95
C GLN A 196 -22.44 21.41 -8.07
N ALA A 197 -21.77 21.73 -6.94
CA ALA A 197 -21.34 20.73 -5.97
C ALA A 197 -22.52 20.01 -5.31
N ALA A 198 -23.54 20.76 -4.85
CA ALA A 198 -24.71 20.20 -4.17
C ALA A 198 -25.65 19.40 -5.10
N LEU A 199 -25.78 19.79 -6.37
CA LEU A 199 -26.52 19.01 -7.36
C LEU A 199 -25.71 17.79 -7.83
N GLY A 200 -24.39 17.93 -7.96
CA GLY A 200 -23.49 16.83 -8.29
C GLY A 200 -23.55 15.71 -7.26
N SER A 201 -23.41 16.02 -5.96
CA SER A 201 -23.48 15.02 -4.89
C SER A 201 -24.84 14.32 -4.82
N ARG A 202 -25.95 15.07 -4.94
CA ARG A 202 -27.30 14.48 -4.97
C ARG A 202 -27.56 13.60 -6.20
N LEU A 203 -26.99 13.95 -7.35
CA LEU A 203 -27.08 13.12 -8.56
C LEU A 203 -26.28 11.82 -8.39
N GLU A 204 -25.07 11.90 -7.85
CA GLU A 204 -24.21 10.75 -7.59
C GLU A 204 -24.84 9.80 -6.56
N GLU A 205 -25.38 10.33 -5.44
CA GLU A 205 -26.17 9.58 -4.45
C GLU A 205 -27.37 8.87 -5.11
N SER A 206 -28.16 9.60 -5.91
CA SER A 206 -29.34 9.06 -6.59
C SER A 206 -28.98 7.95 -7.59
N LEU A 207 -27.91 8.13 -8.37
CA LEU A 207 -27.41 7.13 -9.31
C LEU A 207 -26.88 5.88 -8.58
N CYS A 208 -26.23 6.06 -7.42
CA CYS A 208 -25.77 4.96 -6.59
C CYS A 208 -26.95 4.11 -6.08
N ILE A 209 -27.98 4.76 -5.51
CA ILE A 209 -29.21 4.09 -5.08
C ILE A 209 -29.90 3.36 -6.24
N ILE A 210 -30.04 3.98 -7.41
CA ILE A 210 -30.67 3.35 -8.58
C ILE A 210 -29.87 2.14 -9.08
N ASN A 211 -28.54 2.19 -9.06
CA ASN A 211 -27.68 1.11 -9.53
C ASN A 211 -27.69 -0.12 -8.60
N GLU A 212 -28.11 0.04 -7.34
CA GLU A 212 -28.04 -1.02 -6.31
C GLU A 212 -29.39 -1.49 -5.77
N LYS A 213 -30.42 -0.65 -5.79
CA LYS A 213 -31.68 -0.89 -5.07
C LYS A 213 -32.91 -1.07 -5.97
N VAL A 214 -32.75 -1.35 -7.26
CA VAL A 214 -33.89 -1.68 -8.14
C VAL A 214 -34.25 -3.17 -7.97
N PRO A 215 -35.50 -3.54 -7.65
CA PRO A 215 -36.73 -2.74 -7.74
C PRO A 215 -37.27 -2.14 -6.43
N PHE A 216 -36.62 -2.27 -5.28
CA PHE A 216 -37.13 -1.80 -3.98
C PHE A 216 -36.12 -0.96 -3.18
N ASN A 217 -36.44 0.32 -2.97
CA ASN A 217 -35.63 1.25 -2.20
C ASN A 217 -35.98 1.20 -0.69
N ASP A 218 -35.28 0.35 0.05
CA ASP A 218 -35.37 0.18 1.51
C ASP A 218 -34.46 1.13 2.32
N THR A 219 -33.71 2.02 1.66
CA THR A 219 -32.60 2.80 2.29
C THR A 219 -32.99 3.59 3.53
N ARG A 220 -34.26 3.96 3.71
CA ARG A 220 -34.77 4.67 4.90
C ARG A 220 -35.00 3.76 6.12
N SER A 221 -34.82 2.45 6.00
CA SER A 221 -35.03 1.46 7.07
C SER A 221 -33.75 0.70 7.39
N ASN A 222 -33.03 1.20 8.40
CA ASN A 222 -31.74 0.66 8.83
C ASN A 222 -31.82 -0.84 9.20
N ARG A 223 -33.00 -1.29 9.69
CA ARG A 223 -33.29 -2.70 10.01
C ARG A 223 -33.32 -3.61 8.78
N TYR A 224 -33.80 -3.11 7.63
CA TYR A 224 -33.77 -3.85 6.37
C TYR A 224 -32.40 -3.69 5.70
N ASN A 225 -31.78 -2.51 5.80
CA ASN A 225 -30.43 -2.27 5.29
C ASN A 225 -29.42 -3.27 5.85
N ALA A 226 -29.49 -3.59 7.16
CA ALA A 226 -28.64 -4.56 7.83
C ALA A 226 -28.79 -6.03 7.36
N LEU A 227 -29.85 -6.35 6.61
CA LEU A 227 -30.10 -7.68 6.03
C LEU A 227 -29.54 -7.83 4.60
N ASN A 228 -29.05 -6.74 3.98
CA ASN A 228 -28.49 -6.81 2.64
C ASN A 228 -27.21 -7.64 2.61
N VAL A 229 -27.03 -8.41 1.53
CA VAL A 229 -25.77 -9.12 1.28
C VAL A 229 -24.70 -8.08 0.90
N PRO A 230 -23.62 -7.89 1.68
CA PRO A 230 -22.63 -6.88 1.36
C PRO A 230 -21.88 -7.20 0.07
N LEU A 231 -21.60 -6.17 -0.74
CA LEU A 231 -20.86 -6.32 -1.98
C LEU A 231 -19.40 -6.70 -1.70
N HIS A 232 -18.97 -7.89 -2.15
CA HIS A 232 -17.58 -8.32 -2.06
C HIS A 232 -16.70 -7.57 -3.08
N ASN A 233 -15.84 -6.67 -2.60
CA ASN A 233 -14.85 -6.01 -3.43
C ASN A 233 -13.56 -6.86 -3.57
N ARG A 234 -13.58 -7.84 -4.48
CA ARG A 234 -12.43 -8.72 -4.79
C ARG A 234 -11.14 -7.94 -5.09
N ARG A 235 -11.24 -6.80 -5.78
CA ARG A 235 -10.06 -5.97 -6.12
C ARG A 235 -9.40 -5.35 -4.89
N TYR A 236 -10.20 -4.85 -3.95
CA TYR A 236 -9.69 -4.32 -2.69
C TYR A 236 -9.14 -5.45 -1.80
N GLN A 237 -9.80 -6.60 -1.75
CA GLN A 237 -9.35 -7.77 -1.00
C GLN A 237 -8.00 -8.32 -1.53
N LEU A 238 -7.83 -8.39 -2.85
CA LEU A 238 -6.53 -8.70 -3.47
C LEU A 238 -5.47 -7.66 -3.10
N LYS A 239 -5.78 -6.36 -3.19
CA LYS A 239 -4.85 -5.30 -2.80
C LYS A 239 -4.44 -5.40 -1.32
N LEU A 240 -5.34 -5.77 -0.41
CA LEU A 240 -4.99 -6.04 0.99
C LEU A 240 -4.07 -7.26 1.14
N ARG A 241 -4.28 -8.33 0.38
CA ARG A 241 -3.37 -9.49 0.36
C ARG A 241 -1.98 -9.11 -0.16
N ASP A 242 -1.89 -8.29 -1.20
CA ASP A 242 -0.62 -7.77 -1.73
C ASP A 242 0.13 -6.92 -0.70
N LEU A 243 -0.59 -6.09 0.07
CA LEU A 243 -0.03 -5.28 1.15
C LEU A 243 0.42 -6.15 2.33
N ALA A 244 -0.35 -7.16 2.71
CA ALA A 244 0.04 -8.12 3.75
C ALA A 244 1.29 -8.93 3.34
N GLY A 245 1.41 -9.31 2.06
CA GLY A 245 2.61 -9.98 1.53
C GLY A 245 3.86 -9.10 1.55
N GLN A 246 3.73 -7.80 1.23
CA GLN A 246 4.81 -6.83 1.39
C GLN A 246 5.21 -6.65 2.86
N ALA A 247 4.23 -6.52 3.77
CA ALA A 247 4.47 -6.40 5.19
C ALA A 247 5.18 -7.65 5.77
N LEU A 248 4.79 -8.85 5.33
CA LEU A 248 5.47 -10.10 5.67
C LEU A 248 6.94 -10.06 5.23
N ALA A 249 7.22 -9.76 3.96
CA ALA A 249 8.59 -9.70 3.45
C ALA A 249 9.47 -8.70 4.23
N PHE A 250 8.95 -7.53 4.58
CA PHE A 250 9.70 -6.57 5.41
C PHE A 250 9.91 -7.06 6.85
N VAL A 251 8.98 -7.80 7.44
CA VAL A 251 9.17 -8.40 8.78
C VAL A 251 10.18 -9.55 8.73
N GLN A 252 10.26 -10.32 7.64
CA GLN A 252 11.30 -11.34 7.43
C GLN A 252 12.71 -10.71 7.32
N GLU A 253 12.84 -9.61 6.57
CA GLU A 253 14.08 -8.81 6.54
C GLU A 253 14.45 -8.30 7.95
N LEU A 254 13.48 -7.75 8.68
CA LEU A 254 13.66 -7.22 10.04
C LEU A 254 14.08 -8.31 11.04
N VAL A 255 13.39 -9.47 11.03
CA VAL A 255 13.69 -10.64 11.88
C VAL A 255 15.12 -11.13 11.64
N THR A 256 15.52 -11.27 10.37
CA THR A 256 16.89 -11.68 10.00
C THR A 256 17.93 -10.68 10.53
N ALA A 257 17.69 -9.39 10.37
CA ALA A 257 18.60 -8.35 10.85
C ALA A 257 18.65 -8.26 12.39
N LEU A 258 17.54 -8.51 13.09
CA LEU A 258 17.48 -8.57 14.56
C LEU A 258 18.22 -9.79 15.13
N LEU A 259 18.06 -10.97 14.53
CA LEU A 259 18.81 -12.18 14.89
C LEU A 259 20.31 -11.94 14.77
N ASN A 260 20.75 -11.37 13.64
CA ASN A 260 22.15 -11.03 13.40
C ASN A 260 22.67 -10.02 14.43
N PHE A 261 21.92 -8.94 14.71
CA PHE A 261 22.31 -7.93 15.69
C PHE A 261 22.53 -8.52 17.09
N HIS A 262 21.61 -9.35 17.58
CA HIS A 262 21.75 -9.98 18.90
C HIS A 262 22.88 -11.01 18.93
N THR A 263 23.03 -11.82 17.88
CA THR A 263 24.09 -12.84 17.76
C THR A 263 25.49 -12.21 17.70
N TYR A 264 25.68 -11.12 16.95
CA TYR A 264 26.98 -10.44 16.91
C TYR A 264 27.24 -9.61 18.17
N THR A 265 26.20 -9.11 18.84
CA THR A 265 26.33 -8.51 20.18
C THR A 265 26.79 -9.55 21.20
N GLU A 266 26.25 -10.77 21.17
CA GLU A 266 26.68 -11.90 22.02
C GLU A 266 28.17 -12.18 21.84
N GLN A 267 28.63 -12.26 20.58
CA GLN A 267 30.04 -12.44 20.26
C GLN A 267 30.91 -11.29 20.78
N LYS A 268 30.50 -10.02 20.59
CA LYS A 268 31.28 -8.87 21.06
C LYS A 268 31.49 -8.88 22.57
N VAL A 269 30.46 -9.24 23.34
CA VAL A 269 30.50 -9.33 24.81
C VAL A 269 31.50 -10.41 25.30
N GLN A 270 31.88 -11.36 24.43
CA GLN A 270 32.93 -12.36 24.69
C GLN A 270 34.33 -11.93 24.18
N ILE A 271 34.44 -10.78 23.50
CA ILE A 271 35.70 -10.30 22.86
C ILE A 271 36.23 -9.03 23.52
N PHE A 272 35.34 -8.14 23.97
CA PHE A 272 35.68 -6.81 24.47
C PHE A 272 34.82 -6.47 25.69
N PRO A 273 35.37 -5.84 26.76
CA PRO A 273 36.73 -5.28 26.88
C PRO A 273 37.85 -6.31 27.13
N ILE A 274 37.51 -7.58 27.39
CA ILE A 274 38.43 -8.69 27.63
C ILE A 274 38.01 -9.85 26.72
N ASP A 275 38.95 -10.48 25.98
CA ASP A 275 38.64 -11.64 25.15
C ASP A 275 38.60 -12.90 26.00
N SER A 276 37.48 -13.63 25.94
CA SER A 276 37.24 -14.87 26.68
C SER A 276 38.21 -16.01 26.34
N ALA A 277 38.96 -15.89 25.24
CA ALA A 277 40.05 -16.80 24.89
C ALA A 277 41.35 -16.53 25.68
N THR A 278 41.47 -15.36 26.32
CA THR A 278 42.67 -14.92 27.05
C THR A 278 42.47 -14.83 28.56
N ASP A 279 41.30 -14.41 29.02
CA ASP A 279 40.98 -14.26 30.45
C ASP A 279 39.46 -14.40 30.67
N THR A 280 39.03 -14.54 31.92
CA THR A 280 37.63 -14.70 32.30
C THR A 280 36.84 -13.39 32.16
N ILE A 281 35.83 -13.38 31.29
CA ILE A 281 34.89 -12.25 31.18
C ILE A 281 34.04 -12.09 32.45
N SER A 282 33.60 -10.85 32.72
CA SER A 282 32.87 -10.51 33.95
C SER A 282 31.59 -11.35 34.16
N PRO A 283 31.18 -11.65 35.42
CA PRO A 283 29.94 -12.39 35.68
C PRO A 283 28.69 -11.71 35.10
N LEU A 284 28.71 -10.38 34.96
CA LEU A 284 27.68 -9.62 34.25
C LEU A 284 27.64 -10.00 32.76
N ASN A 285 28.78 -9.91 32.07
CA ASN A 285 28.87 -10.18 30.64
C ASN A 285 28.65 -11.67 30.30
N GLN A 286 29.04 -12.61 31.18
CA GLN A 286 28.67 -14.02 31.06
C GLN A 286 27.14 -14.19 31.04
N LYS A 287 26.44 -13.57 32.00
CA LYS A 287 24.98 -13.65 32.10
C LYS A 287 24.27 -12.90 30.97
N PHE A 288 24.85 -11.79 30.50
CA PHE A 288 24.35 -11.06 29.33
C PHE A 288 24.45 -11.91 28.06
N SER A 289 25.61 -12.53 27.82
CA SER A 289 25.82 -13.45 26.69
C SER A 289 24.86 -14.64 26.74
N GLN A 290 24.65 -15.26 27.91
CA GLN A 290 23.65 -16.33 28.08
C GLN A 290 22.25 -15.89 27.67
N TYR A 291 21.81 -14.69 28.08
CA TYR A 291 20.50 -14.18 27.68
C TYR A 291 20.44 -13.80 26.21
N LEU A 292 21.50 -13.24 25.62
CA LEU A 292 21.56 -12.99 24.17
C LEU A 292 21.48 -14.29 23.36
N HIS A 293 22.04 -15.39 23.84
CA HIS A 293 21.94 -16.70 23.19
C HIS A 293 20.49 -17.18 23.03
N GLU A 294 19.59 -16.81 23.95
CA GLU A 294 18.16 -17.13 23.87
C GLU A 294 17.42 -16.37 22.74
N ASN A 295 18.02 -15.37 22.08
CA ASN A 295 17.34 -14.40 21.20
C ASN A 295 16.44 -15.05 20.14
N ALA A 296 16.88 -16.17 19.55
CA ALA A 296 16.17 -16.80 18.44
C ALA A 296 14.75 -17.28 18.82
N ALA A 297 14.55 -17.67 20.08
CA ALA A 297 13.25 -18.10 20.60
C ALA A 297 12.24 -16.95 20.73
N TYR A 298 12.71 -15.70 20.79
CA TYR A 298 11.88 -14.51 20.90
C TYR A 298 11.71 -13.76 19.58
N VAL A 299 12.72 -13.78 18.70
CA VAL A 299 12.71 -13.04 17.43
C VAL A 299 12.01 -13.82 16.32
N ARG A 300 12.24 -15.14 16.17
CA ARG A 300 11.63 -15.94 15.08
C ARG A 300 10.09 -15.97 15.09
N PRO A 301 9.40 -16.08 16.24
CA PRO A 301 7.93 -16.07 16.25
C PRO A 301 7.29 -14.82 15.63
N LEU A 302 8.01 -13.69 15.55
CA LEU A 302 7.52 -12.48 14.88
C LEU A 302 7.24 -12.73 13.38
N GLU A 303 8.08 -13.52 12.72
CA GLU A 303 7.90 -13.93 11.32
C GLU A 303 6.70 -14.89 11.19
N GLU A 304 6.62 -15.91 12.03
CA GLU A 304 5.53 -16.90 12.05
C GLU A 304 4.17 -16.23 12.28
N GLY A 305 4.11 -15.25 13.17
CA GLY A 305 2.91 -14.46 13.46
C GLY A 305 2.44 -13.65 12.24
N MET A 306 3.35 -13.04 11.49
CA MET A 306 3.03 -12.32 10.25
C MET A 306 2.67 -13.26 9.11
N LEU A 307 3.33 -14.43 9.01
CA LEU A 307 3.03 -15.44 8.00
C LEU A 307 1.58 -15.91 8.16
N HIS A 308 1.17 -16.28 9.38
CA HIS A 308 -0.22 -16.67 9.65
C HIS A 308 -1.23 -15.55 9.42
N LEU A 309 -0.86 -14.28 9.64
CA LEU A 309 -1.70 -13.15 9.29
C LEU A 309 -1.90 -13.07 7.76
N PHE A 310 -0.82 -13.13 6.98
CA PHE A 310 -0.86 -13.13 5.52
C PHE A 310 -1.66 -14.32 4.95
N GLU A 311 -1.44 -15.54 5.47
CA GLU A 311 -2.15 -16.76 5.06
C GLU A 311 -3.66 -16.63 5.29
N SER A 312 -4.09 -16.00 6.39
CA SER A 312 -5.51 -15.80 6.70
C SER A 312 -6.22 -14.81 5.78
N ILE A 313 -5.48 -13.94 5.07
CA ILE A 313 -6.04 -12.94 4.15
C ILE A 313 -6.14 -13.55 2.75
N THR A 314 -7.29 -14.13 2.42
CA THR A 314 -7.54 -14.76 1.11
C THR A 314 -8.42 -13.87 0.21
N GLU A 315 -8.65 -14.28 -1.03
CA GLU A 315 -9.64 -13.62 -1.89
C GLU A 315 -11.08 -13.73 -1.34
N GLU A 316 -11.38 -14.78 -0.56
CA GLU A 316 -12.73 -15.11 -0.10
C GLU A 316 -12.92 -14.90 1.41
N THR A 317 -12.25 -13.91 2.00
CA THR A 317 -12.38 -13.51 3.41
C THR A 317 -12.80 -12.06 3.53
N VAL A 318 -13.44 -11.68 4.64
CA VAL A 318 -13.55 -10.28 5.06
C VAL A 318 -12.27 -9.92 5.81
N THR A 319 -11.46 -8.98 5.32
CA THR A 319 -10.27 -8.50 6.05
C THR A 319 -10.51 -7.11 6.64
N VAL A 320 -10.78 -7.10 7.95
CA VAL A 320 -10.83 -5.93 8.83
C VAL A 320 -10.26 -6.30 10.21
N LEU A 321 -10.07 -5.34 11.10
CA LEU A 321 -9.52 -5.61 12.44
C LEU A 321 -10.38 -6.57 13.27
N GLU A 322 -11.71 -6.55 13.11
CA GLU A 322 -12.63 -7.48 13.80
C GLU A 322 -12.52 -8.93 13.32
N THR A 323 -11.99 -9.18 12.12
CA THR A 323 -11.87 -10.51 11.51
C THR A 323 -10.42 -10.98 11.40
N ALA A 324 -9.45 -10.07 11.55
CA ALA A 324 -8.01 -10.34 11.51
C ALA A 324 -7.48 -11.01 12.80
N VAL A 325 -8.10 -12.12 13.23
CA VAL A 325 -7.77 -12.85 14.48
C VAL A 325 -6.29 -13.19 14.61
N LYS A 326 -5.60 -13.46 13.48
CA LYS A 326 -4.17 -13.76 13.46
C LYS A 326 -3.25 -12.57 13.80
N LEU A 327 -3.75 -11.33 13.73
CA LEU A 327 -3.02 -10.13 14.19
C LEU A 327 -2.73 -10.20 15.71
N LYS A 328 -3.61 -10.84 16.48
CA LYS A 328 -3.40 -11.05 17.93
C LYS A 328 -2.17 -11.92 18.22
N ALA A 329 -1.98 -13.00 17.47
CA ALA A 329 -0.81 -13.89 17.63
C ALA A 329 0.49 -13.13 17.34
N PHE A 330 0.55 -12.33 16.27
CA PHE A 330 1.69 -11.44 16.01
C PHE A 330 1.91 -10.44 17.16
N SER A 331 0.84 -9.84 17.71
CA SER A 331 0.93 -8.91 18.84
C SER A 331 1.46 -9.57 20.12
N GLU A 332 1.14 -10.85 20.34
CA GLU A 332 1.63 -11.66 21.47
C GLU A 332 3.10 -12.03 21.30
N HIS A 333 3.53 -12.37 20.08
CA HIS A 333 4.95 -12.57 19.77
C HIS A 333 5.75 -11.27 19.93
N LEU A 334 5.20 -10.13 19.53
CA LEU A 334 5.79 -8.81 19.75
C LEU A 334 5.87 -8.45 21.25
N ALA A 335 4.90 -8.87 22.06
CA ALA A 335 4.96 -8.76 23.52
C ALA A 335 6.10 -9.61 24.12
N SER A 336 6.24 -10.85 23.65
CA SER A 336 7.31 -11.77 24.07
C SER A 336 8.69 -11.20 23.76
N TYR A 337 8.89 -10.68 22.55
CA TYR A 337 10.13 -10.01 22.15
C TYR A 337 10.40 -8.72 22.95
N LEU A 338 9.37 -7.93 23.27
CA LEU A 338 9.51 -6.77 24.13
C LEU A 338 9.93 -7.15 25.56
N CYS A 339 9.37 -8.23 26.11
CA CYS A 339 9.81 -8.78 27.41
C CYS A 339 11.27 -9.23 27.37
N PHE A 340 11.71 -9.85 26.28
CA PHE A 340 13.13 -10.16 26.04
C PHE A 340 14.01 -8.89 26.02
N LEU A 341 13.64 -7.87 25.26
CA LEU A 341 14.37 -6.59 25.23
C LEU A 341 14.48 -5.96 26.63
N ARG A 342 13.39 -5.97 27.41
CA ARG A 342 13.39 -5.49 28.81
C ARG A 342 14.26 -6.34 29.73
N LYS A 343 14.33 -7.66 29.53
CA LYS A 343 15.20 -8.60 30.28
C LYS A 343 16.68 -8.31 30.02
N ILE A 344 17.08 -8.04 28.77
CA ILE A 344 18.49 -7.82 28.42
C ILE A 344 18.96 -6.37 28.64
N LEU A 345 18.08 -5.37 28.56
CA LEU A 345 18.44 -3.95 28.63
C LEU A 345 19.33 -3.59 29.85
N PRO A 346 19.03 -3.99 31.11
CA PRO A 346 19.91 -3.67 32.24
C PRO A 346 21.33 -4.20 32.09
N TYR A 347 21.49 -5.37 31.50
CA TYR A 347 22.80 -5.99 31.25
C TYR A 347 23.54 -5.28 30.11
N GLN A 348 22.85 -4.94 29.02
CA GLN A 348 23.43 -4.18 27.91
C GLN A 348 23.94 -2.80 28.37
N LEU A 349 23.19 -2.13 29.22
CA LEU A 349 23.58 -0.83 29.78
C LEU A 349 24.78 -0.98 30.73
N LYS A 350 24.75 -1.96 31.64
CA LYS A 350 25.86 -2.24 32.56
C LYS A 350 27.12 -2.72 31.84
N SER A 351 27.00 -3.44 30.73
CA SER A 351 28.12 -3.87 29.88
C SER A 351 28.83 -2.65 29.26
N LEU A 352 28.07 -1.68 28.75
CA LEU A 352 28.63 -0.40 28.27
C LEU A 352 29.24 0.44 29.41
N GLU A 353 28.74 0.34 30.65
CA GLU A 353 29.35 0.97 31.83
C GLU A 353 30.68 0.29 32.22
N GLU A 354 30.75 -1.04 32.23
CA GLU A 354 32.01 -1.80 32.43
C GLU A 354 33.05 -1.45 31.35
N GLU A 355 32.65 -1.34 30.08
CA GLU A 355 33.52 -0.83 29.01
C GLU A 355 33.99 0.63 29.29
N CYS A 356 33.17 1.46 29.94
CA CYS A 356 33.56 2.83 30.31
C CYS A 356 34.54 2.88 31.49
N GLU A 357 34.59 1.85 32.31
CA GLU A 357 35.51 1.70 33.46
C GLU A 357 36.82 0.99 33.08
N SER A 358 36.85 0.30 31.94
CA SER A 358 38.06 -0.33 31.39
C SER A 358 39.23 0.65 31.21
N SER A 359 40.46 0.17 31.49
CA SER A 359 41.71 0.91 31.28
C SER A 359 41.97 1.26 29.81
N LEU A 360 41.37 0.53 28.87
CA LEU A 360 41.43 0.79 27.43
C LEU A 360 40.50 1.95 27.00
N CYS A 361 39.65 2.47 27.89
CA CYS A 361 38.59 3.40 27.53
C CYS A 361 39.00 4.87 27.57
N THR A 362 39.26 5.41 26.37
CA THR A 362 39.54 6.84 26.15
C THR A 362 38.31 7.71 26.45
N ALA A 363 38.51 9.01 26.70
CA ALA A 363 37.40 9.95 26.90
C ALA A 363 36.45 10.03 25.69
N ALA A 364 36.97 9.88 24.47
CA ALA A 364 36.17 9.83 23.25
C ALA A 364 35.31 8.55 23.17
N LEU A 365 35.90 7.39 23.50
CA LEU A 365 35.18 6.11 23.52
C LEU A 365 34.07 6.11 24.59
N ARG A 366 34.39 6.60 25.80
CA ARG A 366 33.41 6.80 26.88
C ARG A 366 32.23 7.68 26.45
N ALA A 367 32.49 8.75 25.68
CA ALA A 367 31.41 9.59 25.15
C ALA A 367 30.50 8.84 24.16
N ARG A 368 31.06 8.06 23.22
CA ARG A 368 30.27 7.23 22.28
C ARG A 368 29.49 6.13 23.02
N ASN A 369 30.08 5.50 24.03
CA ASN A 369 29.39 4.49 24.87
C ASN A 369 28.21 5.09 25.63
N MET A 370 28.35 6.30 26.18
CA MET A 370 27.25 6.97 26.88
C MET A 370 26.12 7.45 25.95
N GLU A 371 26.42 7.73 24.68
CA GLU A 371 25.40 7.96 23.64
C GLU A 371 24.66 6.65 23.31
N LEU A 372 25.38 5.57 22.98
CA LEU A 372 24.77 4.26 22.72
C LEU A 372 23.93 3.76 23.90
N HIS A 373 24.38 3.97 25.13
CA HIS A 373 23.61 3.65 26.34
C HIS A 373 22.26 4.42 26.41
N ARG A 374 22.19 5.66 25.92
CA ARG A 374 20.92 6.40 25.76
C ARG A 374 20.09 5.87 24.59
N ASP A 375 20.74 5.50 23.50
CA ASP A 375 20.07 5.00 22.30
C ASP A 375 19.43 3.62 22.51
N MET A 376 20.07 2.71 23.26
CA MET A 376 19.46 1.41 23.61
C MET A 376 18.21 1.57 24.48
N LYS A 377 18.19 2.53 25.41
CA LYS A 377 16.96 2.89 26.14
C LYS A 377 15.86 3.41 25.20
N ARG A 378 16.23 4.26 24.23
CA ARG A 378 15.29 4.79 23.22
C ARG A 378 14.76 3.69 22.31
N LEU A 379 15.60 2.74 21.90
CA LEU A 379 15.24 1.57 21.11
C LEU A 379 14.19 0.70 21.81
N THR A 380 14.41 0.33 23.09
CA THR A 380 13.42 -0.44 23.85
C THR A 380 12.10 0.32 24.00
N ALA A 381 12.15 1.63 24.33
CA ALA A 381 10.95 2.47 24.46
C ALA A 381 10.16 2.64 23.15
N VAL A 382 10.82 2.53 21.99
CA VAL A 382 10.16 2.50 20.68
C VAL A 382 9.39 1.18 20.49
N PHE A 383 9.98 0.03 20.84
CA PHE A 383 9.27 -1.25 20.81
C PHE A 383 8.08 -1.28 21.77
N GLU A 384 8.16 -0.63 22.94
CA GLU A 384 7.02 -0.46 23.87
C GLU A 384 5.84 0.29 23.22
N LYS A 385 6.11 1.40 22.53
CA LYS A 385 5.10 2.17 21.80
C LYS A 385 4.49 1.36 20.66
N LEU A 386 5.32 0.72 19.84
CA LEU A 386 4.85 -0.11 18.72
C LEU A 386 3.97 -1.26 19.22
N HIS A 387 4.40 -1.99 20.24
CA HIS A 387 3.61 -3.06 20.86
C HIS A 387 2.27 -2.54 21.41
N THR A 388 2.26 -1.36 22.05
CA THR A 388 1.02 -0.75 22.56
C THR A 388 0.01 -0.51 21.43
N TYR A 389 0.43 0.12 20.32
CA TYR A 389 -0.48 0.40 19.21
C TYR A 389 -0.89 -0.85 18.42
N VAL A 390 0.01 -1.81 18.21
CA VAL A 390 -0.32 -3.09 17.57
C VAL A 390 -1.32 -3.90 18.41
N SER A 391 -1.16 -3.89 19.75
CA SER A 391 -2.12 -4.52 20.66
C SER A 391 -3.49 -3.86 20.60
N LEU A 392 -3.54 -2.53 20.50
CA LEU A 392 -4.81 -1.80 20.30
C LEU A 392 -5.50 -2.18 18.98
N LEU A 393 -4.75 -2.38 17.90
CA LEU A 393 -5.32 -2.86 16.62
C LEU A 393 -5.73 -4.34 16.65
N ALA A 394 -5.14 -5.16 17.52
CA ALA A 394 -5.52 -6.56 17.69
C ALA A 394 -6.80 -6.74 18.51
N LEU A 395 -7.11 -5.83 19.45
CA LEU A 395 -8.27 -5.90 20.35
C LEU A 395 -9.62 -6.18 19.65
N PRO A 396 -9.99 -5.51 18.53
CA PRO A 396 -11.28 -5.72 17.88
C PRO A 396 -11.56 -7.17 17.47
N SER A 397 -10.52 -7.97 17.22
CA SER A 397 -10.65 -9.38 16.82
C SER A 397 -11.14 -10.32 17.94
N THR A 398 -10.99 -9.92 19.21
CA THR A 398 -11.47 -10.69 20.38
C THR A 398 -12.50 -9.93 21.21
N LYS A 399 -12.45 -8.60 21.21
CA LYS A 399 -13.40 -7.71 21.86
C LYS A 399 -13.72 -6.54 20.91
N PRO A 400 -14.79 -6.62 20.10
CA PRO A 400 -15.15 -5.58 19.12
C PRO A 400 -15.33 -4.17 19.73
N GLU A 401 -15.74 -4.09 21.00
CA GLU A 401 -15.87 -2.83 21.76
C GLU A 401 -14.52 -2.27 22.27
N GLY A 402 -13.42 -3.02 22.15
CA GLY A 402 -12.12 -2.69 22.73
C GLY A 402 -11.39 -1.52 22.05
N LEU A 403 -11.72 -1.22 20.80
CA LEU A 403 -11.25 -0.03 20.09
C LEU A 403 -12.34 0.46 19.12
N LEU A 404 -12.82 1.69 19.33
CA LEU A 404 -13.79 2.33 18.44
C LEU A 404 -13.17 2.62 17.07
N ARG A 405 -13.94 2.34 16.01
CA ARG A 405 -13.55 2.50 14.59
C ARG A 405 -13.09 3.92 14.23
N THR A 406 -13.69 4.94 14.85
CA THR A 406 -13.28 6.35 14.72
C THR A 406 -11.80 6.57 15.05
N ASN A 407 -11.22 5.71 15.89
CA ASN A 407 -9.85 5.84 16.37
C ASN A 407 -8.85 5.02 15.54
N TYR A 408 -9.29 4.18 14.59
CA TYR A 408 -8.40 3.31 13.80
C TYR A 408 -7.36 4.14 13.02
N ASN A 409 -7.79 5.21 12.35
CA ASN A 409 -6.89 6.12 11.62
C ASN A 409 -5.82 6.74 12.55
N LEU A 410 -6.22 7.20 13.73
CA LEU A 410 -5.30 7.74 14.74
C LEU A 410 -4.27 6.68 15.18
N VAL A 411 -4.70 5.44 15.42
CA VAL A 411 -3.77 4.36 15.83
C VAL A 411 -2.83 3.97 14.69
N PHE A 412 -3.29 3.82 13.45
CA PHE A 412 -2.42 3.56 12.30
C PHE A 412 -1.42 4.71 12.05
N THR A 413 -1.85 5.96 12.18
CA THR A 413 -0.98 7.15 12.08
C THR A 413 0.08 7.16 13.19
N ASN A 414 -0.28 6.77 14.41
CA ASN A 414 0.66 6.63 15.53
C ASN A 414 1.67 5.49 15.33
N ILE A 415 1.27 4.38 14.67
CA ILE A 415 2.21 3.32 14.26
C ILE A 415 3.19 3.85 13.21
N ALA A 416 2.72 4.51 12.15
CA ALA A 416 3.59 5.11 11.13
C ALA A 416 4.58 6.11 11.75
N THR A 417 4.11 6.97 12.66
CA THR A 417 4.96 7.92 13.40
C THR A 417 5.99 7.21 14.29
N SER A 418 5.59 6.14 14.98
CA SER A 418 6.48 5.34 15.83
C SER A 418 7.54 4.57 15.02
N LEU A 419 7.21 4.13 13.81
CA LEU A 419 8.13 3.48 12.87
C LEU A 419 9.17 4.47 12.30
N HIS A 420 8.80 5.72 12.02
CA HIS A 420 9.78 6.77 11.68
C HIS A 420 10.71 7.07 12.86
N GLY A 421 10.17 7.21 14.08
CA GLY A 421 10.98 7.35 15.29
C GLY A 421 11.90 6.16 15.57
N PHE A 422 11.49 4.95 15.17
CA PHE A 422 12.34 3.75 15.20
C PHE A 422 13.49 3.85 14.21
N HIS A 423 13.19 4.20 12.95
CA HIS A 423 14.18 4.39 11.90
C HIS A 423 15.24 5.44 12.27
N ASP A 424 14.82 6.58 12.82
CA ASP A 424 15.76 7.63 13.25
C ASP A 424 16.60 7.20 14.46
N THR A 425 16.03 6.47 15.41
CA THR A 425 16.79 5.86 16.53
C THR A 425 17.84 4.87 16.02
N LEU A 426 17.54 4.08 15.00
CA LEU A 426 18.51 3.15 14.39
C LEU A 426 19.61 3.88 13.61
N LYS A 427 19.32 5.01 12.96
CA LYS A 427 20.36 5.87 12.35
C LYS A 427 21.33 6.41 13.39
N ASP A 428 20.82 6.89 14.53
CA ASP A 428 21.66 7.36 15.64
C ASP A 428 22.55 6.22 16.17
N ILE A 429 21.98 5.03 16.39
CA ILE A 429 22.76 3.83 16.79
C ILE A 429 23.83 3.53 15.73
N SER A 430 23.48 3.48 14.45
CA SER A 430 24.43 3.21 13.36
C SER A 430 25.58 4.20 13.34
N LYS A 431 25.29 5.49 13.57
CA LYS A 431 26.27 6.58 13.60
C LYS A 431 27.16 6.51 14.83
N HIS A 432 26.61 6.35 16.03
CA HIS A 432 27.39 6.30 17.26
C HIS A 432 28.19 4.99 17.36
N TYR A 433 27.65 3.89 16.83
CA TYR A 433 28.34 2.60 16.76
C TYR A 433 29.49 2.60 15.75
N SER A 434 29.33 3.19 14.55
CA SER A 434 30.44 3.28 13.59
C SER A 434 31.61 4.08 14.15
N GLN A 435 31.33 5.19 14.83
CA GLN A 435 32.34 6.01 15.51
C GLN A 435 32.97 5.31 16.72
N LYS A 436 32.21 4.48 17.45
CA LYS A 436 32.75 3.60 18.48
C LYS A 436 33.72 2.57 17.87
N ALA A 437 33.29 1.88 16.81
CA ALA A 437 34.09 0.84 16.16
C ALA A 437 35.42 1.37 15.61
N THR A 438 35.45 2.57 15.02
CA THR A 438 36.72 3.21 14.60
C THR A 438 37.63 3.53 15.78
N LEU A 439 37.08 4.04 16.89
CA LEU A 439 37.88 4.32 18.10
C LEU A 439 38.39 3.05 18.80
N GLU A 440 37.65 1.94 18.69
CA GLU A 440 38.09 0.63 19.19
C GLU A 440 39.20 0.02 18.30
N GLN A 441 39.16 0.25 16.98
CA GLN A 441 40.18 -0.21 16.05
C GLN A 441 41.54 0.45 16.28
N ASP A 442 41.56 1.70 16.75
CA ASP A 442 42.78 2.45 17.10
C ASP A 442 43.41 2.01 18.45
N ILE A 443 42.78 1.09 19.20
CA ILE A 443 43.32 0.59 20.48
C ILE A 443 44.47 -0.40 20.21
N PRO A 444 45.64 -0.30 20.88
CA PRO A 444 46.79 -1.18 20.65
C PRO A 444 46.53 -2.69 20.84
N THR A 445 45.47 -3.05 21.57
CA THR A 445 45.05 -4.43 21.83
C THR A 445 43.87 -4.88 20.96
N ALA A 446 43.48 -4.11 19.94
CA ALA A 446 42.39 -4.46 19.04
C ALA A 446 42.69 -5.74 18.25
N THR A 447 41.87 -6.77 18.42
CA THR A 447 42.02 -8.04 17.69
C THR A 447 41.28 -7.99 16.36
N GLN A 448 41.75 -8.74 15.36
CA GLN A 448 41.02 -8.89 14.08
C GLN A 448 39.62 -9.50 14.28
N LYS A 449 39.44 -10.30 15.34
CA LYS A 449 38.15 -10.84 15.79
C LYS A 449 37.20 -9.70 16.19
N LEU A 450 37.65 -8.75 17.01
CA LEU A 450 36.89 -7.56 17.41
C LEU A 450 36.48 -6.70 16.20
N VAL A 451 37.43 -6.41 15.29
CA VAL A 451 37.16 -5.61 14.08
C VAL A 451 36.08 -6.29 13.22
N THR A 452 36.26 -7.58 12.90
CA THR A 452 35.29 -8.34 12.11
C THR A 452 33.90 -8.41 12.79
N THR A 453 33.84 -8.60 14.11
CA THR A 453 32.56 -8.60 14.85
C THR A 453 31.91 -7.20 14.86
N ASN A 454 32.69 -6.12 14.95
CA ASN A 454 32.18 -4.76 14.83
C ASN A 454 31.58 -4.48 13.45
N ASP A 455 32.23 -4.91 12.37
CA ASP A 455 31.70 -4.80 11.01
C ASP A 455 30.38 -5.57 10.84
N CYS A 456 30.30 -6.78 11.41
CA CYS A 456 29.07 -7.57 11.44
C CYS A 456 27.94 -6.90 12.22
N ILE A 457 28.22 -6.29 13.39
CA ILE A 457 27.23 -5.50 14.14
C ILE A 457 26.79 -4.29 13.31
N LEU A 458 27.73 -3.51 12.77
CA LEU A 458 27.40 -2.32 11.99
C LEU A 458 26.56 -2.66 10.76
N SER A 459 26.91 -3.73 10.03
CA SER A 459 26.13 -4.28 8.92
C SER A 459 24.71 -4.67 9.35
N SER A 460 24.55 -5.35 10.49
CA SER A 460 23.22 -5.68 11.03
C SER A 460 22.40 -4.44 11.41
N VAL A 461 23.01 -3.41 12.00
CA VAL A 461 22.32 -2.14 12.34
C VAL A 461 21.93 -1.37 11.07
N VAL A 462 22.76 -1.37 10.04
CA VAL A 462 22.43 -0.77 8.73
C VAL A 462 21.27 -1.53 8.07
N ALA A 463 21.27 -2.88 8.12
CA ALA A 463 20.17 -3.70 7.63
C ALA A 463 18.86 -3.42 8.40
N LEU A 464 18.92 -3.30 9.73
CA LEU A 464 17.79 -2.87 10.57
C LEU A 464 17.28 -1.49 10.17
N THR A 465 18.19 -0.51 10.01
CA THR A 465 17.85 0.87 9.64
C THR A 465 17.10 0.89 8.31
N ASN A 466 17.63 0.21 7.29
CA ASN A 466 17.02 0.13 5.97
C ASN A 466 15.66 -0.62 5.99
N GLY A 467 15.58 -1.75 6.70
CA GLY A 467 14.34 -2.52 6.85
C GLY A 467 13.23 -1.72 7.53
N VAL A 468 13.53 -1.08 8.66
CA VAL A 468 12.56 -0.22 9.36
C VAL A 468 12.19 1.02 8.53
N GLY A 469 13.14 1.60 7.79
CA GLY A 469 12.87 2.67 6.83
C GLY A 469 11.85 2.26 5.75
N LYS A 470 12.00 1.07 5.16
CA LYS A 470 11.01 0.49 4.23
C LYS A 470 9.63 0.35 4.90
N ILE A 471 9.59 -0.21 6.12
CA ILE A 471 8.33 -0.41 6.86
C ILE A 471 7.64 0.92 7.18
N ALA A 472 8.38 1.93 7.65
CA ALA A 472 7.84 3.25 7.97
C ALA A 472 7.25 3.96 6.72
N SER A 473 7.97 3.91 5.60
CA SER A 473 7.48 4.40 4.30
C SER A 473 6.26 3.61 3.80
N PHE A 474 6.27 2.28 3.91
CA PHE A 474 5.16 1.42 3.54
C PHE A 474 3.90 1.74 4.33
N PHE A 475 4.00 1.89 5.66
CA PHE A 475 2.85 2.26 6.48
C PHE A 475 2.30 3.63 6.09
N SER A 476 3.17 4.63 5.96
CA SER A 476 2.80 6.01 5.61
C SER A 476 2.09 6.09 4.25
N ASN A 477 2.61 5.40 3.24
CA ASN A 477 2.09 5.42 1.87
C ASN A 477 0.78 4.62 1.69
N ASN A 478 0.39 3.80 2.67
CA ASN A 478 -0.79 2.93 2.58
C ASN A 478 -1.80 3.17 3.72
N LEU A 479 -1.67 4.25 4.49
CA LEU A 479 -2.63 4.62 5.56
C LEU A 479 -4.08 4.57 5.07
N ASP A 480 -4.36 5.20 3.93
CA ASP A 480 -5.70 5.21 3.32
C ASP A 480 -6.26 3.80 3.06
N HIS A 481 -5.40 2.82 2.72
CA HIS A 481 -5.81 1.43 2.51
C HIS A 481 -6.03 0.65 3.82
N PHE A 482 -5.46 1.09 4.93
CA PHE A 482 -5.74 0.51 6.25
C PHE A 482 -6.96 1.16 6.92
N THR A 483 -7.31 2.40 6.53
CA THR A 483 -8.40 3.17 7.12
C THR A 483 -9.66 3.27 6.26
N ALA A 484 -9.58 2.95 4.97
CA ALA A 484 -10.75 2.98 4.09
C ALA A 484 -11.87 2.05 4.57
N SER A 485 -13.10 2.51 4.39
CA SER A 485 -14.31 1.76 4.71
C SER A 485 -14.37 0.48 3.88
N LEU A 486 -14.14 -0.66 4.55
CA LEU A 486 -14.30 -2.08 4.17
C LEU A 486 -14.32 -2.47 2.69
N SER A 487 -13.69 -3.61 2.40
CA SER A 487 -13.95 -4.45 1.21
C SER A 487 -15.42 -4.91 1.05
N TYR A 488 -16.29 -4.61 2.02
CA TYR A 488 -17.65 -5.12 2.19
C TYR A 488 -18.58 -4.03 2.75
N GLY A 489 -19.50 -3.57 1.91
CA GLY A 489 -20.57 -2.63 2.25
C GLY A 489 -21.44 -2.36 1.02
N PRO A 490 -22.61 -1.72 1.18
CA PRO A 490 -23.29 -1.09 0.04
C PRO A 490 -22.35 -0.03 -0.56
N LYS A 491 -22.30 0.12 -1.89
CA LYS A 491 -21.59 1.26 -2.46
C LYS A 491 -22.45 2.51 -2.18
N GLY A 492 -21.81 3.62 -1.81
CA GLY A 492 -22.51 4.86 -1.45
C GLY A 492 -23.34 4.86 -0.16
N GLY A 493 -23.53 3.72 0.53
CA GLY A 493 -24.23 3.67 1.81
C GLY A 493 -23.28 3.89 2.99
N THR A 494 -23.58 4.87 3.84
CA THR A 494 -22.90 5.07 5.15
C THR A 494 -23.27 3.99 6.18
N GLU A 495 -24.27 3.16 5.90
CA GLU A 495 -24.78 2.15 6.83
C GLU A 495 -23.93 0.88 6.82
N PHE A 496 -23.41 0.57 8.00
CA PHE A 496 -22.36 -0.42 8.21
C PHE A 496 -22.93 -1.78 8.59
N ILE A 497 -22.62 -2.81 7.77
CA ILE A 497 -22.92 -4.21 8.08
C ILE A 497 -21.83 -4.76 9.01
N ASN A 498 -22.23 -5.42 10.09
CA ASN A 498 -21.30 -6.04 11.06
C ASN A 498 -20.32 -7.00 10.33
N PRO A 499 -18.98 -6.88 10.48
CA PRO A 499 -18.03 -7.64 9.67
C PRO A 499 -18.08 -9.13 9.97
N LEU A 500 -18.47 -9.49 11.20
CA LEU A 500 -18.70 -10.88 11.60
C LEU A 500 -19.89 -11.48 10.84
N SER A 501 -20.94 -10.68 10.58
CA SER A 501 -22.07 -11.09 9.75
C SER A 501 -21.64 -11.30 8.29
N ALA A 502 -20.83 -10.39 7.75
CA ALA A 502 -20.26 -10.52 6.40
C ALA A 502 -19.37 -11.79 6.26
N GLU A 503 -18.56 -12.10 7.26
CA GLU A 503 -17.73 -13.31 7.27
C GLU A 503 -18.59 -14.59 7.39
N CYS A 504 -19.61 -14.61 8.27
CA CYS A 504 -20.59 -15.71 8.31
C CYS A 504 -21.29 -15.92 6.95
N MET A 505 -21.66 -14.85 6.25
CA MET A 505 -22.26 -14.92 4.92
C MET A 505 -21.32 -15.53 3.88
N LEU A 506 -20.02 -15.24 3.92
CA LEU A 506 -19.02 -15.92 3.07
C LEU A 506 -18.90 -17.40 3.40
N GLN A 507 -18.93 -17.78 4.67
CA GLN A 507 -18.90 -19.19 5.06
C GLN A 507 -20.13 -19.94 4.58
N TYR A 508 -21.32 -19.33 4.64
CA TYR A 508 -22.53 -19.91 4.03
C TYR A 508 -22.43 -19.99 2.50
N LYS A 509 -21.88 -18.98 1.82
CA LYS A 509 -21.60 -19.04 0.38
C LYS A 509 -20.65 -20.19 0.02
N LYS A 510 -19.56 -20.39 0.77
CA LYS A 510 -18.61 -21.51 0.59
C LYS A 510 -19.31 -22.86 0.79
N LYS A 511 -20.13 -23.00 1.85
CA LYS A 511 -20.94 -24.19 2.09
C LYS A 511 -21.93 -24.48 0.95
N ALA A 512 -22.62 -23.45 0.44
CA ALA A 512 -23.53 -23.59 -0.70
C ALA A 512 -22.80 -23.98 -1.99
N VAL A 513 -21.63 -23.39 -2.28
CA VAL A 513 -20.80 -23.76 -3.44
C VAL A 513 -20.29 -25.20 -3.31
N ALA A 514 -19.84 -25.62 -2.12
CA ALA A 514 -19.43 -27.00 -1.87
C ALA A 514 -20.58 -27.99 -2.04
N TYR A 515 -21.78 -27.66 -1.55
CA TYR A 515 -23.00 -28.45 -1.75
C TYR A 515 -23.35 -28.56 -3.25
N MET A 516 -23.38 -27.46 -3.99
CA MET A 516 -23.64 -27.47 -5.44
C MET A 516 -22.57 -28.23 -6.23
N LYS A 517 -21.31 -28.22 -5.77
CA LYS A 517 -20.23 -29.04 -6.34
C LYS A 517 -20.46 -30.53 -6.03
N SER A 518 -20.96 -30.88 -4.85
CA SER A 518 -21.28 -32.26 -4.47
C SER A 518 -22.44 -32.84 -5.29
N LEU A 519 -23.47 -32.03 -5.57
CA LEU A 519 -24.59 -32.41 -6.45
C LEU A 519 -24.15 -32.62 -7.92
N LYS A 520 -23.06 -31.94 -8.34
CA LYS A 520 -22.47 -32.08 -9.68
C LYS A 520 -21.39 -33.16 -9.77
N LYS A 521 -21.11 -33.91 -8.69
CA LYS A 521 -20.21 -35.07 -8.76
C LYS A 521 -20.89 -36.13 -9.65
N PRO A 522 -20.30 -36.55 -10.78
CA PRO A 522 -20.87 -37.66 -11.55
C PRO A 522 -20.99 -38.88 -10.65
N CYS A 523 -22.11 -39.59 -10.75
CA CYS A 523 -22.27 -40.85 -10.01
C CYS A 523 -21.14 -41.80 -10.44
N ALA A 524 -20.55 -42.52 -9.49
CA ALA A 524 -19.54 -43.51 -9.82
C ALA A 524 -20.18 -44.57 -10.74
N ASN A 525 -19.42 -45.05 -11.74
CA ASN A 525 -19.87 -46.14 -12.60
C ASN A 525 -20.29 -47.33 -11.73
N SER A 526 -21.59 -47.62 -11.74
CA SER A 526 -22.23 -48.65 -10.93
C SER A 526 -23.08 -49.50 -11.84
N VAL A 527 -23.11 -50.80 -11.57
CA VAL A 527 -24.05 -51.73 -12.20
C VAL A 527 -25.47 -51.20 -11.99
N PRO A 528 -26.32 -51.11 -13.03
CA PRO A 528 -27.72 -50.68 -12.91
C PRO A 528 -28.48 -51.50 -11.87
N TYR A 529 -29.41 -50.88 -11.16
CA TYR A 529 -30.10 -51.50 -10.01
C TYR A 529 -30.83 -52.81 -10.38
N GLU A 530 -31.44 -52.88 -11.56
CA GLU A 530 -32.11 -54.09 -12.06
C GLU A 530 -31.12 -55.25 -12.28
N GLU A 531 -29.95 -54.95 -12.86
CA GLU A 531 -28.90 -55.94 -13.08
C GLU A 531 -28.25 -56.36 -11.75
N ALA A 532 -28.07 -55.43 -10.80
CA ALA A 532 -27.62 -55.74 -9.45
C ALA A 532 -28.60 -56.68 -8.71
N LEU A 533 -29.92 -56.49 -8.88
CA LEU A 533 -30.94 -57.41 -8.37
C LEU A 533 -30.91 -58.77 -9.06
N ALA A 534 -30.72 -58.82 -10.39
CA ALA A 534 -30.57 -60.08 -11.12
C ALA A 534 -29.33 -60.86 -10.65
N ASN A 535 -28.17 -60.20 -10.57
CA ASN A 535 -26.94 -60.75 -10.04
C ASN A 535 -27.11 -61.27 -8.60
N ARG A 536 -27.82 -60.54 -7.73
CA ARG A 536 -28.12 -60.99 -6.36
C ARG A 536 -28.97 -62.27 -6.34
N ARG A 537 -29.98 -62.41 -7.21
CA ARG A 537 -30.80 -63.63 -7.30
C ARG A 537 -29.96 -64.83 -7.76
N VAL A 538 -29.11 -64.65 -8.77
CA VAL A 538 -28.18 -65.68 -9.24
C VAL A 538 -27.25 -66.10 -8.09
N LEU A 539 -26.61 -65.14 -7.41
CA LEU A 539 -25.74 -65.43 -6.27
C LEU A 539 -26.46 -66.20 -5.16
N LEU A 540 -27.66 -65.77 -4.74
CA LEU A 540 -28.44 -66.46 -3.70
C LEU A 540 -28.76 -67.92 -4.10
N SER A 541 -29.24 -68.14 -5.33
CA SER A 541 -29.49 -69.51 -5.84
C SER A 541 -28.21 -70.37 -5.92
N SER A 542 -27.06 -69.76 -6.22
CA SER A 542 -25.76 -70.45 -6.23
C SER A 542 -25.28 -70.79 -4.81
N THR A 543 -25.56 -69.94 -3.82
CA THR A 543 -25.23 -70.22 -2.41
C THR A 543 -26.13 -71.28 -1.80
N GLU A 544 -27.44 -71.24 -2.07
CA GLU A 544 -28.41 -72.25 -1.63
C GLU A 544 -28.08 -73.62 -2.23
N SER A 545 -27.73 -73.69 -3.53
CA SER A 545 -27.28 -74.95 -4.14
C SER A 545 -25.95 -75.45 -3.56
N ARG A 546 -24.99 -74.55 -3.28
CA ARG A 546 -23.71 -74.92 -2.63
C ARG A 546 -23.92 -75.47 -1.22
N GLU A 547 -24.81 -74.88 -0.43
CA GLU A 547 -25.10 -75.33 0.93
C GLU A 547 -25.86 -76.67 0.94
N GLY A 548 -26.83 -76.84 0.03
CA GLY A 548 -27.49 -78.13 -0.19
C GLY A 548 -26.52 -79.25 -0.60
N LEU A 549 -25.59 -78.97 -1.52
CA LEU A 549 -24.52 -79.91 -1.88
C LEU A 549 -23.59 -80.21 -0.68
N ALA A 550 -23.21 -79.20 0.11
CA ALA A 550 -22.35 -79.41 1.28
C ALA A 550 -23.03 -80.30 2.34
N GLN A 551 -24.33 -80.13 2.57
CA GLN A 551 -25.10 -81.01 3.46
C GLN A 551 -25.19 -82.45 2.91
N GLN A 552 -25.42 -82.63 1.60
CA GLN A 552 -25.41 -83.96 0.98
C GLN A 552 -24.03 -84.65 1.10
N VAL A 553 -22.94 -83.90 0.88
CA VAL A 553 -21.57 -84.40 1.08
C VAL A 553 -21.37 -84.81 2.54
N GLN A 554 -21.72 -83.96 3.52
CA GLN A 554 -21.59 -84.27 4.94
C GLN A 554 -22.38 -85.52 5.35
N GLN A 555 -23.65 -85.63 4.93
CA GLN A 555 -24.48 -86.82 5.18
C GLN A 555 -23.88 -88.09 4.54
N SER A 556 -23.26 -87.97 3.36
CA SER A 556 -22.59 -89.10 2.71
C SER A 556 -21.34 -89.54 3.48
N LEU A 557 -20.55 -88.59 4.00
CA LEU A 557 -19.36 -88.87 4.82
C LEU A 557 -19.73 -89.52 6.16
N GLU A 558 -20.78 -89.02 6.84
CA GLU A 558 -21.28 -89.63 8.08
C GLU A 558 -21.81 -91.06 7.87
N LYS A 559 -22.45 -91.31 6.72
CA LYS A 559 -22.91 -92.65 6.34
C LYS A 559 -21.72 -93.58 6.05
N ILE A 560 -20.67 -93.09 5.40
CA ILE A 560 -19.43 -93.85 5.19
C ILE A 560 -18.78 -94.19 6.54
N ALA A 561 -18.62 -93.21 7.45
CA ALA A 561 -18.02 -93.43 8.77
C ALA A 561 -18.78 -94.47 9.62
N LYS A 562 -20.13 -94.47 9.57
CA LYS A 562 -20.94 -95.50 10.22
C LYS A 562 -20.72 -96.89 9.64
N LEU A 563 -20.67 -97.01 8.30
CA LEU A 563 -20.37 -98.28 7.62
C LEU A 563 -18.94 -98.76 7.88
N GLU A 564 -17.99 -97.85 8.08
CA GLU A 564 -16.62 -98.18 8.51
C GLU A 564 -16.59 -98.70 9.95
N GLN A 565 -17.31 -98.06 10.87
CA GLN A 565 -17.46 -98.53 12.25
C GLN A 565 -18.17 -99.90 12.32
N GLU A 566 -19.23 -100.12 11.55
CA GLU A 566 -19.90 -101.43 11.43
C GLU A 566 -18.95 -102.49 10.87
N LYS A 567 -18.17 -102.16 9.84
CA LYS A 567 -17.15 -103.05 9.28
C LYS A 567 -16.09 -103.42 10.31
N GLU A 568 -15.62 -102.49 11.13
CA GLU A 568 -14.69 -102.77 12.23
C GLU A 568 -15.33 -103.64 13.33
N HIS A 569 -16.57 -103.35 13.71
CA HIS A 569 -17.34 -104.17 14.66
C HIS A 569 -17.46 -105.62 14.20
N TRP A 570 -17.93 -105.85 12.97
CA TRP A 570 -18.05 -107.20 12.40
C TRP A 570 -16.69 -107.88 12.20
N MET A 571 -15.61 -107.12 11.94
CA MET A 571 -14.25 -107.66 11.89
C MET A 571 -13.78 -108.15 13.26
N LEU A 572 -14.05 -107.39 14.33
CA LEU A 572 -13.75 -107.77 15.71
C LEU A 572 -14.59 -108.97 16.17
N GLU A 573 -15.89 -109.00 15.86
CA GLU A 573 -16.73 -110.18 16.14
C GLU A 573 -16.24 -111.43 15.40
N ALA A 574 -15.85 -111.31 14.13
CA ALA A 574 -15.28 -112.42 13.36
C ALA A 574 -13.95 -112.92 13.97
N GLN A 575 -13.09 -112.01 14.46
CA GLN A 575 -11.87 -112.37 15.19
C GLN A 575 -12.18 -113.06 16.52
N LEU A 576 -13.14 -112.55 17.30
CA LEU A 576 -13.57 -113.17 18.56
C LEU A 576 -14.21 -114.55 18.34
N ALA A 577 -14.99 -114.72 17.27
CA ALA A 577 -15.53 -116.01 16.86
C ALA A 577 -14.42 -116.99 16.47
N LYS A 578 -13.41 -116.53 15.71
CA LYS A 578 -12.21 -117.33 15.38
C LYS A 578 -11.45 -117.77 16.63
N ILE A 579 -11.22 -116.86 17.58
CA ILE A 579 -10.55 -117.18 18.86
C ILE A 579 -11.37 -118.17 19.71
N LYS A 580 -12.71 -118.04 19.74
CA LYS A 580 -13.59 -119.02 20.40
C LYS A 580 -13.45 -120.41 19.76
N LEU A 581 -13.51 -120.48 18.43
CA LEU A 581 -13.38 -121.73 17.66
C LEU A 581 -11.98 -122.35 17.81
N GLU A 582 -10.91 -121.55 17.85
CA GLU A 582 -9.55 -122.00 18.16
C GLU A 582 -9.44 -122.53 19.61
N LYS A 583 -10.08 -121.88 20.59
CA LYS A 583 -10.15 -122.39 21.98
C LYS A 583 -10.93 -123.70 22.10
N GLU A 584 -11.99 -123.90 21.33
CA GLU A 584 -12.70 -125.19 21.29
C GLU A 584 -11.88 -126.27 20.59
N ASN A 585 -11.19 -125.94 19.49
CA ASN A 585 -10.19 -126.82 18.88
C ASN A 585 -9.09 -127.24 19.87
N GLN A 586 -8.66 -126.34 20.76
CA GLN A 586 -7.68 -126.66 21.81
C GLN A 586 -8.27 -127.64 22.86
N LYS A 587 -9.50 -127.39 23.34
CA LYS A 587 -10.17 -128.26 24.32
C LYS A 587 -10.43 -129.66 23.77
N LEU A 588 -10.92 -129.76 22.54
CA LEU A 588 -11.21 -131.03 21.86
C LEU A 588 -9.94 -131.82 21.58
N LYS A 589 -8.82 -131.16 21.23
CA LYS A 589 -7.52 -131.86 21.12
C LYS A 589 -7.01 -132.38 22.46
N ASN A 590 -7.20 -131.63 23.55
CA ASN A 590 -6.76 -132.04 24.87
C ASN A 590 -7.63 -133.16 25.51
N SER A 591 -8.85 -133.41 25.02
CA SER A 591 -9.72 -134.47 25.53
C SER A 591 -9.64 -135.80 24.77
N VAL A 592 -8.85 -135.90 23.69
CA VAL A 592 -8.81 -137.08 22.79
C VAL A 592 -7.45 -137.80 22.80
N SER A 593 -6.69 -137.67 23.89
CA SER A 593 -5.55 -138.56 24.21
C SER A 593 -5.93 -139.66 25.22
N GLY A 594 -7.20 -140.08 25.23
CA GLY A 594 -7.82 -140.74 26.39
C GLY A 594 -8.73 -141.94 26.14
N HIS A 595 -9.13 -142.26 24.91
CA HIS A 595 -9.63 -143.59 24.52
C HIS A 595 -9.69 -143.76 23.00
N LEU A 596 -9.72 -145.02 22.54
CA LEU A 596 -9.75 -145.42 21.13
C LEU A 596 -10.90 -144.72 20.37
N THR A 597 -10.56 -143.82 19.45
CA THR A 597 -11.47 -143.33 18.40
C THR A 597 -11.51 -144.33 17.24
N GLU A 598 -11.85 -145.58 17.58
CA GLU A 598 -12.12 -146.62 16.61
C GLU A 598 -13.25 -146.21 15.64
N THR A 599 -13.07 -146.68 14.42
CA THR A 599 -14.03 -147.47 13.63
C THR A 599 -15.52 -147.31 13.91
N ILE A 600 -16.31 -147.51 12.84
CA ILE A 600 -17.70 -148.02 12.93
C ILE A 600 -18.71 -146.99 13.48
N GLN A 601 -19.78 -146.65 12.77
CA GLN A 601 -20.17 -147.09 11.43
C GLN A 601 -21.31 -146.21 10.94
N ASP A 602 -21.67 -146.42 9.68
CA ASP A 602 -23.05 -146.47 9.22
C ASP A 602 -24.10 -146.61 10.32
N ARG A 603 -25.00 -145.63 10.40
CA ARG A 603 -26.47 -145.75 10.34
C ARG A 603 -27.11 -144.50 10.97
N SER A 604 -28.22 -143.95 10.49
CA SER A 604 -29.17 -144.28 9.41
C SER A 604 -30.34 -143.27 9.52
N VAL A 605 -31.17 -142.91 8.54
CA VAL A 605 -31.31 -143.27 7.11
C VAL A 605 -32.33 -142.29 6.48
N LEU A 606 -32.07 -141.83 5.23
CA LEU A 606 -32.97 -141.36 4.15
C LEU A 606 -34.12 -140.32 4.43
N PRO A 607 -34.46 -139.40 3.50
CA PRO A 607 -34.01 -139.23 2.10
C PRO A 607 -33.60 -137.77 1.71
N ASN A 608 -32.31 -137.43 1.69
CA ASN A 608 -31.76 -136.09 1.37
C ASN A 608 -31.02 -136.06 0.00
N VAL A 609 -31.01 -135.02 -0.86
CA VAL A 609 -31.58 -133.65 -0.92
C VAL A 609 -30.84 -132.51 -0.17
N ALA A 610 -30.45 -131.45 -0.93
CA ALA A 610 -29.95 -130.11 -0.54
C ALA A 610 -28.56 -130.03 0.19
N GLU A 611 -27.77 -128.94 0.23
CA GLU A 611 -27.50 -127.80 -0.68
C GLU A 611 -26.15 -127.11 -0.29
N GLN A 612 -25.41 -126.52 -1.25
CA GLN A 612 -24.15 -125.72 -1.08
C GLN A 612 -22.92 -126.59 -0.64
N LYS A 613 -21.65 -126.12 -0.42
CA LYS A 613 -21.02 -124.77 -0.31
C LYS A 613 -19.46 -124.85 -0.43
N LYS A 614 -18.79 -123.92 -1.16
CA LYS A 614 -17.31 -123.77 -1.35
C LYS A 614 -16.59 -124.98 -2.02
N GLU A 615 -15.48 -124.89 -2.77
CA GLU A 615 -14.57 -123.79 -3.17
C GLU A 615 -13.78 -124.22 -4.44
N THR A 616 -13.74 -123.44 -5.53
CA THR A 616 -12.54 -123.26 -6.43
C THR A 616 -12.81 -122.32 -7.61
N THR A 617 -11.72 -121.67 -8.04
CA THR A 617 -11.57 -120.60 -9.03
C THR A 617 -11.99 -120.93 -10.46
N GLU A 618 -12.56 -119.95 -11.18
CA GLU A 618 -12.43 -119.85 -12.64
C GLU A 618 -12.32 -118.37 -13.11
N LYS A 619 -11.69 -118.12 -14.26
CA LYS A 619 -11.24 -116.78 -14.72
C LYS A 619 -11.67 -116.49 -16.16
N SER A 620 -12.01 -115.23 -16.45
CA SER A 620 -11.96 -114.65 -17.81
C SER A 620 -11.53 -113.16 -17.81
N PRO A 621 -10.74 -112.68 -18.79
CA PRO A 621 -10.28 -111.27 -18.92
C PRO A 621 -11.09 -110.46 -19.96
N ARG A 622 -11.55 -109.23 -19.69
CA ARG A 622 -10.90 -107.88 -19.83
C ARG A 622 -10.62 -107.41 -21.28
N GLU A 623 -11.27 -106.31 -21.70
CA GLU A 623 -10.63 -105.02 -22.11
C GLU A 623 -11.70 -103.89 -22.35
N PRO A 624 -11.36 -102.59 -22.60
CA PRO A 624 -12.05 -101.47 -21.93
C PRO A 624 -13.02 -100.59 -22.76
N ILE A 625 -13.99 -100.00 -22.06
CA ILE A 625 -14.85 -98.91 -22.55
C ILE A 625 -14.53 -97.64 -21.73
N LYS A 626 -13.71 -96.72 -22.29
CA LYS A 626 -13.38 -95.43 -21.64
C LYS A 626 -13.36 -94.19 -22.55
N SER A 627 -13.54 -94.33 -23.86
CA SER A 627 -13.47 -93.21 -24.82
C SER A 627 -14.80 -92.46 -25.05
N THR A 628 -15.95 -93.14 -24.96
CA THR A 628 -17.24 -92.57 -25.40
C THR A 628 -17.83 -91.53 -24.45
N ILE A 629 -17.59 -91.65 -23.13
CA ILE A 629 -18.21 -90.77 -22.11
C ILE A 629 -17.53 -89.38 -22.09
N PHE A 630 -16.23 -89.32 -22.37
CA PHE A 630 -15.45 -88.07 -22.37
C PHE A 630 -15.81 -87.15 -23.57
N SER A 631 -16.36 -87.71 -24.65
CA SER A 631 -16.85 -86.97 -25.82
C SER A 631 -18.16 -86.22 -25.52
N LEU A 632 -19.14 -86.92 -24.93
CA LEU A 632 -20.46 -86.35 -24.61
C LEU A 632 -20.40 -85.23 -23.55
N LEU A 633 -19.43 -85.28 -22.62
CA LEU A 633 -19.24 -84.23 -21.63
C LEU A 633 -18.70 -82.92 -22.25
N ASN A 634 -17.77 -83.03 -23.21
CA ASN A 634 -17.13 -81.86 -23.85
C ASN A 634 -18.04 -81.15 -24.86
N ILE A 635 -18.90 -81.88 -25.57
CA ILE A 635 -19.84 -81.28 -26.53
C ILE A 635 -20.88 -80.39 -25.82
N ASN A 636 -21.37 -80.80 -24.64
CA ASN A 636 -22.28 -79.97 -23.84
C ASN A 636 -21.62 -78.69 -23.28
N ILE A 637 -20.33 -78.76 -22.91
CA ILE A 637 -19.57 -77.59 -22.43
C ILE A 637 -19.31 -76.60 -23.58
N CYS A 638 -19.00 -77.08 -24.79
CA CYS A 638 -18.82 -76.20 -25.95
C CYS A 638 -20.11 -75.52 -26.41
N LEU A 639 -21.26 -76.23 -26.37
CA LEU A 639 -22.54 -75.64 -26.77
C LEU A 639 -23.00 -74.54 -25.79
N LEU A 640 -22.73 -74.73 -24.49
CA LEU A 640 -23.06 -73.74 -23.45
C LEU A 640 -22.22 -72.46 -23.58
N ASN A 641 -20.93 -72.58 -23.91
CA ASN A 641 -20.07 -71.43 -24.16
C ASN A 641 -20.41 -70.70 -25.47
N PHE A 642 -20.85 -71.39 -26.52
CA PHE A 642 -21.22 -70.75 -27.79
C PHE A 642 -22.49 -69.88 -27.67
N LEU A 643 -23.45 -70.28 -26.82
CA LEU A 643 -24.69 -69.54 -26.55
C LEU A 643 -24.52 -68.33 -25.60
N LEU A 644 -23.38 -68.19 -24.93
CA LEU A 644 -23.04 -67.01 -24.11
C LEU A 644 -22.21 -65.96 -24.86
N CYS A 645 -21.74 -66.24 -26.08
CA CYS A 645 -20.92 -65.34 -26.89
C CYS A 645 -21.73 -64.26 -27.66
N GLN A 646 -22.61 -63.53 -26.97
CA GLN A 646 -23.16 -62.24 -27.44
C GLN A 646 -23.33 -61.23 -26.30
N ALA A 647 -22.22 -60.82 -25.68
CA ALA A 647 -22.12 -59.53 -25.01
C ALA A 647 -20.65 -59.06 -25.03
N PRO A 648 -20.32 -57.88 -25.58
CA PRO A 648 -18.97 -57.31 -25.51
C PRO A 648 -18.67 -56.71 -24.12
N ASP A 649 -19.32 -57.21 -23.06
CA ASP A 649 -19.53 -56.49 -21.80
C ASP A 649 -19.10 -57.26 -20.54
N VAL A 650 -18.37 -58.38 -20.69
CA VAL A 650 -17.91 -59.18 -19.53
C VAL A 650 -16.55 -58.67 -19.01
N GLU A 651 -15.59 -58.43 -19.89
CA GLU A 651 -14.26 -57.89 -19.49
C GLU A 651 -14.38 -56.44 -18.99
N SER A 652 -15.21 -55.60 -19.62
CA SER A 652 -15.57 -54.25 -19.15
C SER A 652 -16.21 -54.28 -17.76
N ARG A 653 -17.09 -55.26 -17.50
CA ARG A 653 -17.78 -55.44 -16.23
C ARG A 653 -16.86 -55.93 -15.12
N GLU A 654 -15.97 -56.88 -15.38
CA GLU A 654 -14.95 -57.29 -14.40
C GLU A 654 -13.99 -56.13 -14.08
N GLU A 655 -13.59 -55.36 -15.08
CA GLU A 655 -12.76 -54.17 -14.87
C GLU A 655 -13.50 -53.05 -14.11
N LEU A 656 -14.80 -52.83 -14.38
CA LEU A 656 -15.65 -51.94 -13.58
C LEU A 656 -15.72 -52.37 -12.11
N ILE A 657 -15.97 -53.67 -11.87
CA ILE A 657 -16.09 -54.25 -10.53
C ILE A 657 -14.77 -54.14 -9.78
N LYS A 658 -13.65 -54.49 -10.43
CA LYS A 658 -12.29 -54.36 -9.88
C LYS A 658 -11.97 -52.90 -9.55
N ASN A 659 -12.26 -51.96 -10.46
CA ASN A 659 -12.03 -50.53 -10.23
C ASN A 659 -12.92 -49.98 -9.10
N HIS A 660 -14.18 -50.41 -9.00
CA HIS A 660 -15.07 -50.06 -7.89
C HIS A 660 -14.50 -50.55 -6.55
N TYR A 661 -14.11 -51.82 -6.45
CA TYR A 661 -13.56 -52.37 -5.20
C TYR A 661 -12.19 -51.79 -4.86
N MET A 662 -11.29 -51.55 -5.83
CA MET A 662 -10.01 -50.87 -5.57
C MET A 662 -10.21 -49.43 -5.09
N ALA A 663 -11.12 -48.67 -5.71
CA ALA A 663 -11.47 -47.32 -5.26
C ALA A 663 -12.10 -47.33 -3.86
N ARG A 664 -12.95 -48.32 -3.56
CA ARG A 664 -13.59 -48.45 -2.24
C ARG A 664 -12.59 -48.87 -1.15
N ILE A 665 -11.63 -49.74 -1.47
CA ILE A 665 -10.52 -50.08 -0.58
C ILE A 665 -9.69 -48.82 -0.31
N ALA A 666 -9.32 -48.05 -1.35
CA ALA A 666 -8.56 -46.81 -1.17
C ALA A 666 -9.29 -45.76 -0.31
N GLU A 667 -10.60 -45.57 -0.51
CA GLU A 667 -11.43 -44.73 0.37
C GLU A 667 -11.39 -45.22 1.83
N LEU A 668 -11.60 -46.51 2.06
CA LEU A 668 -11.61 -47.09 3.41
C LEU A 668 -10.24 -47.01 4.09
N THR A 669 -9.15 -47.25 3.36
CA THR A 669 -7.78 -47.08 3.86
C THR A 669 -7.50 -45.62 4.23
N SER A 670 -7.94 -44.66 3.42
CA SER A 670 -7.79 -43.22 3.73
C SER A 670 -8.63 -42.81 4.94
N HIS A 671 -9.85 -43.34 5.09
CA HIS A 671 -10.68 -43.13 6.28
C HIS A 671 -10.06 -43.74 7.54
N LEU A 672 -9.45 -44.92 7.45
CA LEU A 672 -8.73 -45.57 8.55
C LEU A 672 -7.53 -44.71 8.97
N GLN A 673 -6.67 -44.31 8.03
CA GLN A 673 -5.51 -43.43 8.29
C GLN A 673 -5.91 -42.10 8.93
N LEU A 674 -7.05 -41.51 8.51
CA LEU A 674 -7.58 -40.29 9.11
C LEU A 674 -8.11 -40.53 10.54
N ALA A 675 -8.70 -41.69 10.81
CA ALA A 675 -9.15 -42.08 12.15
C ALA A 675 -7.97 -42.35 13.09
N ASP A 676 -6.95 -43.08 12.62
CA ASP A 676 -5.71 -43.35 13.35
C ASP A 676 -4.96 -42.05 13.66
N SER A 677 -4.82 -41.16 12.67
CA SER A 677 -4.21 -39.83 12.86
C SER A 677 -4.96 -38.98 13.90
N LYS A 678 -6.30 -39.03 13.91
CA LYS A 678 -7.12 -38.36 14.93
C LYS A 678 -7.01 -39.00 16.31
N SER A 679 -6.92 -40.33 16.37
CA SER A 679 -6.71 -41.07 17.62
C SER A 679 -5.35 -40.72 18.25
N VAL A 680 -4.28 -40.70 17.43
CA VAL A 680 -2.94 -40.26 17.85
C VAL A 680 -2.97 -38.81 18.32
N HIS A 681 -3.65 -37.90 17.61
CA HIS A 681 -3.81 -36.51 18.07
C HIS A 681 -4.58 -36.40 19.39
N PHE A 682 -5.65 -37.17 19.57
CA PHE A 682 -6.48 -37.17 20.78
C PHE A 682 -5.76 -37.78 22.00
N HIS A 683 -4.76 -38.63 21.78
CA HIS A 683 -3.88 -39.16 22.83
C HIS A 683 -2.58 -38.36 23.02
N ALA A 684 -2.42 -37.25 22.28
CA ALA A 684 -1.31 -36.31 22.40
C ALA A 684 -1.72 -34.94 22.99
N GLU A 685 -3.03 -34.71 23.18
CA GLU A 685 -3.59 -33.76 24.14
C GLU A 685 -3.73 -34.41 25.54
#